data_AF-K9VN82-F1
#
_entry.id   AF-K9VN82-F1
#
_cell.length_a   1.000
_cell.length_b   1.000
_cell.length_c   1.000
_cell.angle_alpha   90.00
_cell.angle_beta   90.00
_cell.angle_gamma   90.00
#
_symmetry.space_group_name_H-M   'P 1'
#
loop_
_entity.id
_entity.type
_entity.pdbx_description
1 polymer ?
#
loop_
_entity_poly.entity_id
_entity_poly.type
_entity_poly.pdbx_seq_one_letter_code
_entity_poly.pdbx_strand_id
1 'polypeptide(L)'
;MHPLLFMQIIIITAADANYFELVRGTILSVREKPEGENVAIGFFDLGCTPEQLQWLETQVNIIQKPDWDFDFPGRNESPEHLKGLLVRPCLRKYFPNFDIYLWIDADAWVQDWRAINLLVEGASRRGLAIVPEVHRASLQQYGQLPQFWQWVYQQYEANFGEEIAKKFYSYPILNAGVFALRKDALHWEIWAEKLDRGLQKSGCVMTDQFALNLAVYSGELFNLTEMLPAWCNWIFNGFPVWDKQRGCFVEPYLPQEAIGILHLAGRQQFDRVQLMATDGDILEISVRYQPKKQEAIQIIQKPKMTYQQPEISKNNLLQPGDYVSPGFQIIIPDSYFPNMIIADPNASNWPYLRREIPHNWYADKRYPFIGFLNRDEAHILYNTALQFKGKKALEIGCWLGWSACHLALAGVELDVVDPLLEREDIRQSVIDSIQGALNASGVQTSVELIPGYSPQRVEEFSAQFNRKWSLIFIDGEHGGDGPLNDAIVCEKLAEEDAIILFHDLTAPDVERGLDYLKQRGWQTVVYQTMQIMGAAWRGNVEPVKHRPDPNIFWQLPAHLHGYNISSLETVNSQTRSQTNQNQQSYYTRNFYQLIGEGTRSSAREIIPLLLDLLQPILPKSVVDVGCGTGSWLAAFQKLGIADCLGIDGDYVDRTLLQIPLNQFQSADLKQPLEINRKFDLAISLEVAEHLPATCAENFVNSLTQLAPLILFSAAIPFQGGVEHVNEQWPQYWVYYFQKKGYAVIDCLRKKIWNNDKVEPWYAQNILIFVKQEYLSGYPRLVNEYQHTDMNQLAIVHPKIYFYSLQAAKKSADNLQSESVKQVSASPQLADRPLVSVIIPCYNQSHFLLEAVTSVINQTYKNWEIIIVNDGSLDTTSTVAKNAIAVNPQHQIRLIEQANQGISMARNTGIAAANGQYIMPLDADDILAPNALICLLEICLKSKVPCIAFGSYKLFGGNENHTIPSYDLYSPKNIKQSNMICTSSLYHKSVWNLVNGYKAEMKEGYEDWEFWVNCHKHSIPFLGTREIVLNYRSVHGSRNENAQSYHHKLVAQIVSYNPELYDIESVNSANKLLESIAN
;
A
#
# COMPACT_ATOMS: atom_id res chain seq x y z
N MET A 1 16.03 50.06 10.89
CA MET A 1 14.97 50.22 9.86
C MET A 1 15.16 49.10 8.85
N HIS A 2 14.19 48.22 8.67
CA HIS A 2 14.34 47.01 7.86
C HIS A 2 14.38 47.39 6.36
N PRO A 3 15.33 46.89 5.55
CA PRO A 3 15.42 47.16 4.11
C PRO A 3 14.17 46.76 3.28
N LEU A 4 13.26 45.97 3.87
CA LEU A 4 12.05 45.45 3.24
C LEU A 4 10.96 46.52 2.99
N LEU A 5 11.01 47.67 3.68
CA LEU A 5 9.96 48.70 3.63
C LEU A 5 9.90 49.50 2.31
N PHE A 6 10.87 49.33 1.41
CA PHE A 6 10.96 50.08 0.14
C PHE A 6 10.90 49.22 -1.13
N MET A 7 10.74 47.89 -1.01
CA MET A 7 10.68 47.01 -2.18
C MET A 7 9.27 46.96 -2.76
N GLN A 8 9.15 47.13 -4.07
CA GLN A 8 7.88 46.91 -4.77
C GLN A 8 7.69 45.42 -5.02
N ILE A 9 6.61 44.86 -4.48
CA ILE A 9 6.26 43.43 -4.58
C ILE A 9 5.03 43.28 -5.47
N ILE A 10 5.06 42.29 -6.36
CA ILE A 10 3.89 41.85 -7.12
C ILE A 10 3.61 40.38 -6.87
N ILE A 11 2.34 40.05 -6.60
CA ILE A 11 1.82 38.67 -6.59
C ILE A 11 1.17 38.41 -7.94
N ILE A 12 1.55 37.34 -8.62
CA ILE A 12 1.13 37.01 -9.97
C ILE A 12 0.43 35.65 -9.96
N THR A 13 -0.70 35.57 -10.65
CA THR A 13 -1.44 34.33 -10.89
C THR A 13 -1.99 34.30 -12.31
N ALA A 14 -2.49 33.16 -12.76
CA ALA A 14 -3.00 32.96 -14.12
C ALA A 14 -4.14 31.95 -14.12
N ALA A 15 -5.17 32.19 -14.94
CA ALA A 15 -6.25 31.23 -15.13
C ALA A 15 -6.94 31.41 -16.49
N ASP A 16 -7.59 30.36 -16.95
CA ASP A 16 -8.60 30.41 -18.01
C ASP A 16 -10.01 30.43 -17.39
N ALA A 17 -11.05 30.34 -18.22
CA ALA A 17 -12.43 30.30 -17.74
C ALA A 17 -12.77 29.09 -16.85
N ASN A 18 -12.08 27.96 -16.99
CA ASN A 18 -12.35 26.73 -16.23
C ASN A 18 -11.79 26.80 -14.81
N TYR A 19 -10.63 27.44 -14.64
CA TYR A 19 -9.98 27.61 -13.34
C TYR A 19 -10.39 28.90 -12.62
N PHE A 20 -11.36 29.65 -13.15
CA PHE A 20 -11.76 30.96 -12.63
C PHE A 20 -12.18 30.95 -11.16
N GLU A 21 -13.01 29.99 -10.73
CA GLU A 21 -13.46 29.95 -9.32
C GLU A 21 -12.31 29.63 -8.35
N LEU A 22 -11.30 28.87 -8.79
CA LEU A 22 -10.11 28.61 -7.97
C LEU A 22 -9.28 29.88 -7.84
N VAL A 23 -8.97 30.56 -8.96
CA VAL A 23 -8.17 31.80 -8.92
C VAL A 23 -8.88 32.93 -8.19
N ARG A 24 -10.22 32.95 -8.22
CA ARG A 24 -11.03 33.84 -7.40
C ARG A 24 -10.76 33.60 -5.91
N GLY A 25 -10.66 32.35 -5.49
CA GLY A 25 -10.20 31.96 -4.15
C GLY A 25 -8.79 32.48 -3.84
N THR A 26 -7.83 32.29 -4.75
CA THR A 26 -6.46 32.80 -4.63
C THR A 26 -6.44 34.32 -4.40
N ILE A 27 -7.08 35.08 -5.28
CA ILE A 27 -7.10 36.55 -5.25
C ILE A 27 -7.76 37.06 -3.98
N LEU A 28 -8.94 36.53 -3.62
CA LEU A 28 -9.64 36.94 -2.40
C LEU A 28 -8.85 36.60 -1.14
N SER A 29 -8.17 35.45 -1.11
CA SER A 29 -7.34 35.07 0.05
C SER A 29 -6.19 36.04 0.34
N VAL A 30 -5.72 36.75 -0.68
CA VAL A 30 -4.74 37.85 -0.56
C VAL A 30 -5.44 39.15 -0.19
N ARG A 31 -6.46 39.57 -0.95
CA ARG A 31 -7.13 40.88 -0.79
C ARG A 31 -7.88 41.04 0.52
N GLU A 32 -8.42 39.96 1.09
CA GLU A 32 -9.14 40.01 2.36
C GLU A 32 -8.24 40.04 3.60
N LYS A 33 -6.91 40.04 3.42
CA LYS A 33 -5.91 40.22 4.49
C LYS A 33 -5.42 41.67 4.53
N PRO A 34 -5.24 42.26 5.74
CA PRO A 34 -4.76 43.63 5.88
C PRO A 34 -3.44 43.90 5.14
N GLU A 35 -2.53 42.93 5.15
CA GLU A 35 -1.22 43.03 4.50
C GLU A 35 -1.31 43.00 2.97
N GLY A 36 -2.33 42.33 2.41
CA GLY A 36 -2.54 42.17 0.98
C GLY A 36 -3.35 43.29 0.32
N GLU A 37 -3.92 44.22 1.09
CA GLU A 37 -4.77 45.31 0.58
C GLU A 37 -4.05 46.16 -0.48
N ASN A 38 -2.76 46.48 -0.23
CA ASN A 38 -1.96 47.38 -1.08
C ASN A 38 -0.89 46.65 -1.91
N VAL A 39 -0.84 45.31 -1.88
CA VAL A 39 0.12 44.55 -2.69
C VAL A 39 -0.33 44.55 -4.14
N ALA A 40 0.58 44.78 -5.10
CA ALA A 40 0.21 44.70 -6.51
C ALA A 40 -0.14 43.25 -6.87
N ILE A 41 -1.27 43.05 -7.56
CA ILE A 41 -1.62 41.74 -8.14
C ILE A 41 -1.59 41.83 -9.66
N GLY A 42 -0.76 40.99 -10.28
CA GLY A 42 -0.73 40.75 -11.71
C GLY A 42 -1.54 39.51 -12.07
N PHE A 43 -2.24 39.54 -13.19
CA PHE A 43 -3.01 38.40 -13.68
C PHE A 43 -2.70 38.13 -15.15
N PHE A 44 -2.42 36.87 -15.49
CA PHE A 44 -2.39 36.44 -16.88
C PHE A 44 -3.73 35.85 -17.31
N ASP A 45 -4.35 36.47 -18.32
CA ASP A 45 -5.55 35.97 -18.98
C ASP A 45 -5.19 34.88 -20.00
N LEU A 46 -5.61 33.65 -19.71
CA LEU A 46 -5.40 32.47 -20.55
C LEU A 46 -6.66 32.09 -21.36
N GLY A 47 -7.72 32.89 -21.30
CA GLY A 47 -9.00 32.62 -21.95
C GLY A 47 -10.21 32.80 -21.05
N CYS A 48 -10.23 33.82 -20.20
CA CYS A 48 -11.39 34.18 -19.37
C CYS A 48 -12.54 34.77 -20.21
N THR A 49 -13.78 34.63 -19.72
CA THR A 49 -14.94 35.27 -20.35
C THR A 49 -14.95 36.78 -20.08
N PRO A 50 -15.68 37.59 -20.87
CA PRO A 50 -15.81 39.02 -20.61
C PRO A 50 -16.32 39.37 -19.20
N GLU A 51 -17.26 38.58 -18.65
CA GLU A 51 -17.80 38.78 -17.31
C GLU A 51 -16.73 38.50 -16.23
N GLN A 52 -15.92 37.47 -16.44
CA GLN A 52 -14.81 37.11 -15.57
C GLN A 52 -13.72 38.19 -15.57
N LEU A 53 -13.38 38.73 -16.74
CA LEU A 53 -12.45 39.85 -16.89
C LEU A 53 -12.95 41.11 -16.20
N GLN A 54 -14.24 41.44 -16.33
CA GLN A 54 -14.84 42.57 -15.63
C GLN A 54 -14.71 42.43 -14.10
N TRP A 55 -14.87 41.21 -13.57
CA TRP A 55 -14.63 40.98 -12.14
C TRP A 55 -13.15 41.16 -11.79
N LEU A 56 -12.23 40.60 -12.57
CA LEU A 56 -10.78 40.70 -12.34
C LEU A 56 -10.29 42.16 -12.34
N GLU A 57 -10.79 42.99 -13.24
CA GLU A 57 -10.47 44.43 -13.30
C GLU A 57 -10.74 45.17 -11.98
N THR A 58 -11.66 44.65 -11.15
CA THR A 58 -11.95 45.23 -9.83
C THR A 58 -11.05 44.71 -8.71
N GLN A 59 -10.31 43.61 -8.94
CA GLN A 59 -9.57 42.89 -7.90
C GLN A 59 -8.05 42.94 -8.08
N VAL A 60 -7.58 43.00 -9.33
CA VAL A 60 -6.15 42.98 -9.68
C VAL A 60 -5.70 44.32 -10.25
N ASN A 61 -4.38 44.58 -10.23
CA ASN A 61 -3.82 45.85 -10.67
C ASN A 61 -3.44 45.85 -12.16
N ILE A 62 -2.99 44.70 -12.67
CA ILE A 62 -2.46 44.57 -14.03
C ILE A 62 -2.96 43.25 -14.61
N ILE A 63 -3.64 43.30 -15.76
CA ILE A 63 -4.03 42.12 -16.55
C ILE A 63 -3.17 42.10 -17.81
N GLN A 64 -2.55 40.95 -18.10
CA GLN A 64 -1.74 40.73 -19.29
C GLN A 64 -2.20 39.46 -20.01
N LYS A 65 -2.04 39.42 -21.33
CA LYS A 65 -2.21 38.19 -22.10
C LYS A 65 -0.83 37.68 -22.50
N PRO A 66 -0.42 36.47 -22.08
CA PRO A 66 0.90 35.96 -22.40
C PRO A 66 0.96 35.46 -23.85
N ASP A 67 2.14 35.58 -24.44
CA ASP A 67 2.50 34.92 -25.70
C ASP A 67 3.27 33.62 -25.41
N TRP A 68 3.47 32.81 -26.46
CA TRP A 68 4.42 31.71 -26.41
C TRP A 68 5.85 32.28 -26.44
N ASP A 69 6.45 32.47 -25.27
CA ASP A 69 7.79 33.06 -25.09
C ASP A 69 8.95 32.17 -25.57
N PHE A 70 8.67 30.88 -25.79
CA PHE A 70 9.61 29.87 -26.27
C PHE A 70 9.11 29.27 -27.58
N ASP A 71 10.05 28.90 -28.45
CA ASP A 71 9.76 28.10 -29.64
C ASP A 71 10.06 26.63 -29.36
N PHE A 72 9.24 25.68 -29.85
CA PHE A 72 9.44 24.25 -29.61
C PHE A 72 8.58 23.37 -30.54
N PRO A 73 8.95 22.08 -30.75
CA PRO A 73 8.15 21.15 -31.54
C PRO A 73 6.74 20.96 -30.97
N GLY A 74 5.69 21.08 -31.79
CA GLY A 74 4.29 20.95 -31.35
C GLY A 74 3.67 22.21 -30.74
N ARG A 75 4.38 23.35 -30.74
CA ARG A 75 3.88 24.64 -30.23
C ARG A 75 2.52 25.05 -30.81
N ASN A 76 2.33 24.92 -32.12
CA ASN A 76 1.09 25.34 -32.79
C ASN A 76 -0.13 24.46 -32.45
N GLU A 77 0.11 23.25 -31.94
CA GLU A 77 -0.91 22.29 -31.52
C GLU A 77 -1.17 22.34 -30.01
N SER A 78 -0.33 23.08 -29.27
CA SER A 78 -0.38 23.13 -27.81
C SER A 78 -1.55 24.01 -27.33
N PRO A 79 -2.36 23.55 -26.36
CA PRO A 79 -3.44 24.34 -25.80
C PRO A 79 -2.97 25.67 -25.22
N GLU A 80 -3.69 26.76 -25.52
CA GLU A 80 -3.34 28.13 -25.11
C GLU A 80 -3.22 28.32 -23.60
N HIS A 81 -3.98 27.57 -22.79
CA HIS A 81 -3.90 27.65 -21.33
C HIS A 81 -2.54 27.21 -20.78
N LEU A 82 -1.78 26.39 -21.51
CA LEU A 82 -0.45 25.94 -21.06
C LEU A 82 0.62 27.05 -21.12
N LYS A 83 0.32 28.20 -21.75
CA LYS A 83 1.17 29.40 -21.66
C LYS A 83 1.43 29.84 -20.22
N GLY A 84 0.50 29.57 -19.31
CA GLY A 84 0.66 29.85 -17.88
C GLY A 84 1.86 29.14 -17.24
N LEU A 85 2.26 27.97 -17.74
CA LEU A 85 3.44 27.24 -17.25
C LEU A 85 4.74 27.86 -17.80
N LEU A 86 4.75 28.19 -19.10
CA LEU A 86 5.96 28.69 -19.77
C LEU A 86 6.26 30.17 -19.51
N VAL A 87 5.28 30.95 -19.07
CA VAL A 87 5.49 32.38 -18.78
C VAL A 87 6.21 32.63 -17.43
N ARG A 88 6.29 31.61 -16.56
CA ARG A 88 6.87 31.72 -15.21
C ARG A 88 8.32 32.21 -15.16
N PRO A 89 9.27 31.83 -16.05
CA PRO A 89 10.60 32.47 -16.09
C PRO A 89 10.61 33.86 -16.76
N CYS A 90 9.49 34.30 -17.35
CA CYS A 90 9.37 35.52 -18.14
C CYS A 90 8.56 36.63 -17.45
N LEU A 91 8.21 36.50 -16.17
CA LEU A 91 7.31 37.44 -15.46
C LEU A 91 7.74 38.91 -15.57
N ARG A 92 9.05 39.17 -15.50
CA ARG A 92 9.65 40.52 -15.59
C ARG A 92 9.38 41.22 -16.92
N LYS A 93 9.15 40.46 -18.00
CA LYS A 93 8.80 40.99 -19.33
C LYS A 93 7.42 41.63 -19.33
N TYR A 94 6.46 41.02 -18.63
CA TYR A 94 5.05 41.44 -18.65
C TYR A 94 4.67 42.37 -17.50
N PHE A 95 5.38 42.27 -16.37
CA PHE A 95 5.16 43.11 -15.18
C PHE A 95 6.45 43.88 -14.84
N PRO A 96 6.85 44.88 -15.64
CA PRO A 96 8.06 45.64 -15.36
C PRO A 96 7.89 46.49 -14.08
N ASN A 97 9.03 46.83 -13.45
CA ASN A 97 9.16 47.77 -12.32
C ASN A 97 8.93 47.21 -10.91
N PHE A 98 8.89 45.90 -10.71
CA PHE A 98 8.88 45.29 -9.37
C PHE A 98 10.25 44.76 -8.96
N ASP A 99 10.51 44.73 -7.66
CA ASP A 99 11.74 44.21 -7.04
C ASP A 99 11.66 42.71 -6.75
N ILE A 100 10.49 42.23 -6.31
CA ILE A 100 10.20 40.83 -5.98
C ILE A 100 8.93 40.39 -6.72
N TYR A 101 9.02 39.26 -7.39
CA TYR A 101 7.93 38.63 -8.14
C TYR A 101 7.53 37.37 -7.40
N LEU A 102 6.29 37.30 -6.92
CA LEU A 102 5.76 36.13 -6.23
C LEU A 102 4.70 35.48 -7.12
N TRP A 103 4.89 34.22 -7.49
CA TRP A 103 3.91 33.45 -8.25
C TRP A 103 3.06 32.60 -7.30
N ILE A 104 1.74 32.56 -7.53
CA ILE A 104 0.81 31.65 -6.85
C ILE A 104 -0.12 31.04 -7.91
N ASP A 105 -0.11 29.72 -8.03
CA ASP A 105 -1.02 29.00 -8.92
C ASP A 105 -2.50 29.24 -8.54
N ALA A 106 -3.38 29.16 -9.54
CA ALA A 106 -4.82 29.40 -9.37
C ALA A 106 -5.48 28.44 -8.38
N ASP A 107 -4.91 27.28 -8.12
CA ASP A 107 -5.41 26.27 -7.17
C ASP A 107 -4.71 26.34 -5.81
N ALA A 108 -4.01 27.44 -5.51
CA ALA A 108 -3.43 27.74 -4.20
C ALA A 108 -4.04 29.00 -3.57
N TRP A 109 -4.12 29.04 -2.23
CA TRP A 109 -4.65 30.18 -1.50
C TRP A 109 -3.89 30.45 -0.19
N VAL A 110 -3.81 31.73 0.20
CA VAL A 110 -3.06 32.19 1.36
C VAL A 110 -3.93 32.09 2.61
N GLN A 111 -3.52 31.28 3.58
CA GLN A 111 -4.13 31.19 4.91
C GLN A 111 -3.42 32.12 5.91
N ASP A 112 -2.09 32.01 6.02
CA ASP A 112 -1.26 32.78 6.95
C ASP A 112 -0.18 33.56 6.20
N TRP A 113 -0.18 34.89 6.38
CA TRP A 113 0.69 35.83 5.68
C TRP A 113 2.19 35.63 6.01
N ARG A 114 2.52 34.93 7.09
CA ARG A 114 3.92 34.60 7.43
C ARG A 114 4.63 33.87 6.29
N ALA A 115 3.93 33.04 5.52
CA ALA A 115 4.52 32.37 4.35
C ALA A 115 4.93 33.38 3.26
N ILE A 116 4.10 34.38 2.97
CA ILE A 116 4.42 35.45 2.01
C ILE A 116 5.64 36.24 2.49
N ASN A 117 5.70 36.57 3.79
CA ASN A 117 6.86 37.27 4.36
C ASN A 117 8.16 36.46 4.18
N LEU A 118 8.14 35.15 4.46
CA LEU A 118 9.32 34.30 4.29
C LEU A 118 9.73 34.14 2.83
N LEU A 119 8.77 34.01 1.92
CA LEU A 119 9.03 34.00 0.47
C LEU A 119 9.72 35.28 0.02
N VAL A 120 9.18 36.44 0.39
CA VAL A 120 9.76 37.73 0.03
C VAL A 120 11.14 37.93 0.67
N GLU A 121 11.30 37.61 1.95
CA GLU A 121 12.57 37.78 2.66
C GLU A 121 13.65 36.82 2.17
N GLY A 122 13.29 35.57 1.87
CA GLY A 122 14.18 34.57 1.28
C GLY A 122 14.66 34.99 -0.11
N ALA A 123 13.73 35.42 -0.98
CA ALA A 123 14.05 35.89 -2.33
C ALA A 123 14.92 37.15 -2.27
N SER A 124 14.61 38.07 -1.37
CA SER A 124 15.41 39.28 -1.14
C SER A 124 16.85 38.96 -0.73
N ARG A 125 17.06 37.95 0.13
CA ARG A 125 18.40 37.56 0.62
C ARG A 125 19.19 36.73 -0.38
N ARG A 126 18.57 35.70 -0.96
CA ARG A 126 19.26 34.67 -1.75
C ARG A 126 19.03 34.79 -3.25
N GLY A 127 17.91 35.35 -3.68
CA GLY A 127 17.51 35.46 -5.08
C GLY A 127 16.17 34.78 -5.31
N LEU A 128 16.11 33.46 -5.09
CA LEU A 128 14.90 32.63 -5.13
C LEU A 128 14.52 32.18 -3.72
N ALA A 129 13.22 32.20 -3.40
CA ALA A 129 12.65 31.45 -2.28
C ALA A 129 11.57 30.50 -2.79
N ILE A 130 11.67 29.23 -2.41
CA ILE A 130 10.81 28.17 -2.92
C ILE A 130 10.72 27.02 -1.91
N VAL A 131 9.66 26.21 -2.02
CA VAL A 131 9.41 25.07 -1.14
C VAL A 131 9.69 23.76 -1.89
N PRO A 132 10.56 22.89 -1.38
CA PRO A 132 10.67 21.52 -1.88
C PRO A 132 9.43 20.71 -1.50
N GLU A 133 8.97 19.83 -2.37
CA GLU A 133 7.82 18.93 -2.18
C GLU A 133 8.07 17.82 -1.14
N VAL A 134 9.00 18.04 -0.19
CA VAL A 134 9.36 17.12 0.88
C VAL A 134 8.76 17.62 2.17
N HIS A 135 7.95 16.78 2.82
CA HIS A 135 7.54 17.00 4.19
C HIS A 135 7.33 15.69 4.91
N ARG A 136 7.40 15.75 6.25
CA ARG A 136 7.21 14.62 7.17
C ARG A 136 5.89 13.84 6.99
N ALA A 137 4.88 14.43 6.36
CA ALA A 137 3.61 13.76 6.09
C ALA A 137 3.48 13.22 4.66
N SER A 138 4.52 13.38 3.82
CA SER A 138 4.54 12.87 2.44
C SER A 138 5.03 11.43 2.40
N LEU A 139 4.17 10.50 2.03
CA LEU A 139 4.56 9.09 1.85
C LEU A 139 5.32 8.86 0.53
N GLN A 140 5.15 9.75 -0.45
CA GLN A 140 5.68 9.56 -1.81
C GLN A 140 7.21 9.64 -1.85
N GLN A 141 7.82 10.44 -0.97
CA GLN A 141 9.24 10.78 -1.04
C GLN A 141 10.15 10.00 -0.07
N TYR A 142 9.59 9.21 0.85
CA TYR A 142 10.37 8.32 1.73
C TYR A 142 10.47 6.88 1.19
N GLY A 143 10.36 6.70 -0.13
CA GLY A 143 10.67 5.42 -0.81
C GLY A 143 9.52 4.41 -0.89
N GLN A 144 8.30 4.77 -0.48
CA GLN A 144 7.15 3.85 -0.50
C GLN A 144 6.44 3.74 -1.85
N LEU A 145 6.75 4.61 -2.83
CA LEU A 145 6.13 4.60 -4.17
C LEU A 145 7.19 4.52 -5.28
N PRO A 146 7.67 3.32 -5.65
CA PRO A 146 8.65 3.13 -6.73
C PRO A 146 8.21 3.75 -8.07
N GLN A 147 6.90 3.78 -8.31
CA GLN A 147 6.29 4.34 -9.53
C GLN A 147 6.46 5.86 -9.64
N PHE A 148 6.45 6.59 -8.51
CA PHE A 148 6.65 8.04 -8.50
C PHE A 148 8.08 8.37 -8.95
N TRP A 149 9.08 7.70 -8.37
CA TRP A 149 10.48 7.90 -8.74
C TRP A 149 10.78 7.46 -10.18
N GLN A 150 10.11 6.42 -10.67
CA GLN A 150 10.19 6.01 -12.07
C GLN A 150 9.61 7.07 -13.00
N TRP A 151 8.46 7.65 -12.66
CA TRP A 151 7.88 8.75 -13.43
C TRP A 151 8.79 9.97 -13.44
N VAL A 152 9.35 10.37 -12.29
CA VAL A 152 10.34 11.47 -12.20
C VAL A 152 11.57 11.20 -13.06
N TYR A 153 12.10 9.97 -13.02
CA TYR A 153 13.22 9.55 -13.86
C TYR A 153 12.86 9.70 -15.35
N GLN A 154 11.69 9.22 -15.77
CA GLN A 154 11.22 9.33 -17.16
C GLN A 154 11.06 10.79 -17.60
N GLN A 155 10.58 11.69 -16.72
CA GLN A 155 10.51 13.12 -17.02
C GLN A 155 11.90 13.72 -17.23
N TYR A 156 12.88 13.44 -16.36
CA TYR A 156 14.24 13.94 -16.58
C TYR A 156 14.89 13.34 -17.83
N GLU A 157 14.66 12.05 -18.12
CA GLU A 157 15.26 11.37 -19.27
C GLU A 157 14.72 11.94 -20.59
N ALA A 158 13.40 12.06 -20.70
CA ALA A 158 12.73 12.61 -21.88
C ALA A 158 13.19 14.06 -22.16
N ASN A 159 13.22 14.91 -21.13
CA ASN A 159 13.50 16.34 -21.29
C ASN A 159 14.99 16.69 -21.31
N PHE A 160 15.85 15.95 -20.59
CA PHE A 160 17.24 16.34 -20.36
C PHE A 160 18.26 15.23 -20.62
N GLY A 161 17.82 13.97 -20.66
CA GLY A 161 18.65 12.81 -20.99
C GLY A 161 18.99 11.93 -19.79
N GLU A 162 19.41 10.71 -20.10
CA GLU A 162 19.60 9.63 -19.13
C GLU A 162 20.60 9.96 -18.02
N GLU A 163 21.73 10.60 -18.36
CA GLU A 163 22.75 11.02 -17.37
C GLU A 163 22.20 11.99 -16.33
N ILE A 164 21.35 12.94 -16.76
CA ILE A 164 20.68 13.87 -15.85
C ILE A 164 19.62 13.13 -15.03
N ALA A 165 18.85 12.23 -15.66
CA ALA A 165 17.84 11.43 -14.97
C ALA A 165 18.45 10.61 -13.83
N LYS A 166 19.51 9.82 -14.10
CA LYS A 166 20.22 9.01 -13.09
C LYS A 166 20.71 9.83 -11.91
N LYS A 167 21.10 11.08 -12.14
CA LYS A 167 21.65 11.96 -11.10
C LYS A 167 20.58 12.66 -10.27
N PHE A 168 19.52 13.15 -10.90
CA PHE A 168 18.57 14.08 -10.27
C PHE A 168 17.20 13.47 -9.95
N TYR A 169 16.89 12.26 -10.43
CA TYR A 169 15.56 11.68 -10.20
C TYR A 169 15.21 11.54 -8.71
N SER A 170 16.20 11.32 -7.84
CA SER A 170 16.00 11.17 -6.40
C SER A 170 16.03 12.49 -5.62
N TYR A 171 16.24 13.63 -6.29
CA TYR A 171 16.31 14.92 -5.62
C TYR A 171 14.90 15.44 -5.34
N PRO A 172 14.67 16.12 -4.20
CA PRO A 172 13.42 16.80 -3.92
C PRO A 172 12.97 17.73 -5.06
N ILE A 173 11.77 17.51 -5.57
CA ILE A 173 11.16 18.41 -6.55
C ILE A 173 10.86 19.75 -5.86
N LEU A 174 11.27 20.87 -6.46
CA LEU A 174 10.90 22.21 -6.03
C LEU A 174 9.56 22.57 -6.68
N ASN A 175 8.55 22.93 -5.88
CA ASN A 175 7.22 23.21 -6.40
C ASN A 175 7.17 24.59 -7.07
N ALA A 176 7.02 24.61 -8.39
CA ALA A 176 6.98 25.84 -9.19
C ALA A 176 5.63 26.57 -9.12
N GLY A 177 4.63 26.01 -8.45
CA GLY A 177 3.32 26.64 -8.28
C GLY A 177 3.27 27.72 -7.20
N VAL A 178 4.26 27.79 -6.31
CA VAL A 178 4.45 28.93 -5.40
C VAL A 178 5.94 29.22 -5.21
N PHE A 179 6.38 30.42 -5.62
CA PHE A 179 7.76 30.87 -5.42
C PHE A 179 7.83 32.40 -5.35
N ALA A 180 8.92 32.94 -4.79
CA ALA A 180 9.27 34.35 -4.91
C ALA A 180 10.68 34.51 -5.48
N LEU A 181 10.84 35.46 -6.40
CA LEU A 181 12.08 35.63 -7.15
C LEU A 181 12.42 37.11 -7.32
N ARG A 182 13.66 37.48 -6.99
CA ARG A 182 14.16 38.86 -7.05
C ARG A 182 14.49 39.27 -8.48
N LYS A 183 14.23 40.53 -8.84
CA LYS A 183 14.32 41.03 -10.24
C LYS A 183 15.65 40.79 -10.95
N ASP A 184 16.75 40.76 -10.20
CA ASP A 184 18.13 40.66 -10.68
C ASP A 184 18.78 39.29 -10.39
N ALA A 185 17.99 38.30 -9.95
CA ALA A 185 18.48 36.96 -9.65
C ALA A 185 18.84 36.20 -10.94
N LEU A 186 20.01 35.56 -10.97
CA LEU A 186 20.49 34.74 -12.11
C LEU A 186 19.57 33.54 -12.43
N HIS A 187 18.71 33.18 -11.49
CA HIS A 187 17.71 32.12 -11.65
C HIS A 187 16.81 32.32 -12.85
N TRP A 188 16.46 33.56 -13.20
CA TRP A 188 15.58 33.83 -14.34
C TRP A 188 16.19 33.32 -15.65
N GLU A 189 17.44 33.70 -15.91
CA GLU A 189 18.14 33.39 -17.15
C GLU A 189 18.49 31.90 -17.24
N ILE A 190 18.96 31.29 -16.14
CA ILE A 190 19.32 29.87 -16.13
C ILE A 190 18.07 28.98 -16.20
N TRP A 191 16.98 29.35 -15.51
CA TRP A 191 15.72 28.61 -15.62
C TRP A 191 15.17 28.66 -17.05
N ALA A 192 15.13 29.84 -17.67
CA ALA A 192 14.71 29.99 -19.05
C ALA A 192 15.58 29.16 -20.02
N GLU A 193 16.90 29.16 -19.84
CA GLU A 193 17.84 28.34 -20.65
C GLU A 193 17.56 26.84 -20.52
N LYS A 194 17.36 26.33 -19.28
CA LYS A 194 17.04 24.91 -19.08
C LYS A 194 15.68 24.55 -19.64
N LEU A 195 14.69 25.43 -19.48
CA LEU A 195 13.35 25.22 -19.99
C LEU A 195 13.35 25.14 -21.51
N ASP A 196 13.98 26.08 -22.19
CA ASP A 196 14.13 26.09 -23.65
C ASP A 196 14.78 24.78 -24.14
N ARG A 197 15.87 24.35 -23.50
CA ARG A 197 16.54 23.10 -23.87
C ARG A 197 15.66 21.86 -23.67
N GLY A 198 14.88 21.82 -22.59
CA GLY A 198 13.94 20.73 -22.33
C GLY A 198 12.83 20.67 -23.38
N LEU A 199 12.23 21.82 -23.69
CA LEU A 199 11.19 21.97 -24.70
C LEU A 199 11.68 21.60 -26.10
N GLN A 200 12.87 22.04 -26.50
CA GLN A 200 13.48 21.70 -27.79
C GLN A 200 13.68 20.19 -27.95
N LYS A 201 13.93 19.47 -26.86
CA LYS A 201 14.17 18.04 -26.88
C LYS A 201 12.88 17.21 -26.93
N SER A 202 11.89 17.54 -26.12
CA SER A 202 10.71 16.69 -25.90
C SER A 202 9.40 17.26 -26.47
N GLY A 203 9.32 18.57 -26.71
CA GLY A 203 8.07 19.29 -26.97
C GLY A 203 7.11 19.33 -25.76
N CYS A 204 7.50 18.81 -24.60
CA CYS A 204 6.63 18.67 -23.44
C CYS A 204 6.54 19.98 -22.63
N VAL A 205 5.36 20.60 -22.64
CA VAL A 205 5.11 21.88 -21.94
C VAL A 205 5.14 21.75 -20.41
N MET A 206 4.93 20.55 -19.86
CA MET A 206 4.99 20.27 -18.41
C MET A 206 6.43 20.12 -17.86
N THR A 207 7.43 20.66 -18.55
CA THR A 207 8.85 20.54 -18.17
C THR A 207 9.37 21.72 -17.31
N ASP A 208 8.56 22.78 -17.12
CA ASP A 208 8.95 24.01 -16.41
C ASP A 208 9.49 23.76 -14.99
N GLN A 209 8.81 22.93 -14.21
CA GLN A 209 9.22 22.58 -12.85
C GLN A 209 10.51 21.75 -12.83
N PHE A 210 10.69 20.83 -13.77
CA PHE A 210 11.92 20.03 -13.88
C PHE A 210 13.10 20.86 -14.36
N ALA A 211 12.87 21.84 -15.25
CA ALA A 211 13.86 22.80 -15.66
C ALA A 211 14.33 23.68 -14.50
N LEU A 212 13.40 24.13 -13.63
CA LEU A 212 13.73 24.87 -12.41
C LEU A 212 14.57 24.03 -11.44
N ASN A 213 14.17 22.77 -11.21
CA ASN A 213 14.94 21.83 -10.39
C ASN A 213 16.36 21.67 -10.91
N LEU A 214 16.49 21.46 -12.23
CA LEU A 214 17.80 21.32 -12.84
C LEU A 214 18.62 22.60 -12.69
N ALA A 215 18.03 23.78 -12.92
CA ALA A 215 18.71 25.05 -12.75
C ALA A 215 19.27 25.23 -11.32
N VAL A 216 18.49 24.86 -10.30
CA VAL A 216 18.89 25.01 -8.90
C VAL A 216 19.91 23.94 -8.49
N TYR A 217 19.66 22.65 -8.75
CA TYR A 217 20.51 21.56 -8.23
C TYR A 217 21.74 21.25 -9.07
N SER A 218 21.75 21.55 -10.37
CA SER A 218 22.90 21.22 -11.23
C SER A 218 23.98 22.29 -11.29
N GLY A 219 23.74 23.48 -10.71
CA GLY A 219 24.62 24.65 -10.83
C GLY A 219 24.87 25.38 -9.51
N GLU A 220 25.42 26.59 -9.63
CA GLU A 220 25.80 27.44 -8.49
C GLU A 220 24.59 28.06 -7.75
N LEU A 221 23.39 27.93 -8.32
CA LEU A 221 22.17 28.56 -7.81
C LEU A 221 21.67 27.98 -6.50
N PHE A 222 22.04 26.75 -6.12
CA PHE A 222 21.61 26.14 -4.86
C PHE A 222 21.91 27.03 -3.65
N ASN A 223 23.12 27.62 -3.59
CA ASN A 223 23.52 28.52 -2.49
C ASN A 223 22.85 29.92 -2.55
N LEU A 224 22.20 30.22 -3.68
CA LEU A 224 21.42 31.42 -3.96
C LEU A 224 19.90 31.11 -3.94
N THR A 225 19.50 29.95 -3.45
CA THR A 225 18.10 29.59 -3.27
C THR A 225 17.82 29.40 -1.79
N GLU A 226 16.82 30.11 -1.27
CA GLU A 226 16.29 29.90 0.07
C GLU A 226 15.22 28.79 0.02
N MET A 227 15.51 27.66 0.66
CA MET A 227 14.58 26.54 0.78
C MET A 227 13.67 26.77 1.98
N LEU A 228 12.37 26.91 1.73
CA LEU A 228 11.39 27.19 2.78
C LEU A 228 10.70 25.91 3.27
N PRO A 229 10.19 25.91 4.52
CA PRO A 229 9.47 24.76 5.07
C PRO A 229 8.13 24.52 4.35
N ALA A 230 7.66 23.27 4.38
CA ALA A 230 6.48 22.83 3.64
C ALA A 230 5.19 23.61 3.95
N TRP A 231 5.03 24.13 5.17
CA TRP A 231 3.87 24.95 5.52
C TRP A 231 3.81 26.28 4.73
N CYS A 232 4.90 26.71 4.08
CA CYS A 232 4.90 27.86 3.19
C CYS A 232 4.26 27.58 1.81
N ASN A 233 4.08 26.32 1.42
CA ASN A 233 3.38 25.87 0.22
C ASN A 233 2.98 24.40 0.40
N TRP A 234 1.85 24.18 1.09
CA TRP A 234 1.41 22.84 1.46
C TRP A 234 0.66 22.17 0.33
N ILE A 235 1.28 21.17 -0.27
CA ILE A 235 0.66 20.29 -1.26
C ILE A 235 0.03 19.06 -0.60
N PHE A 236 -1.05 18.53 -1.18
CA PHE A 236 -1.80 17.38 -0.64
C PHE A 236 -1.12 16.01 -0.90
N ASN A 237 0.19 15.93 -0.63
CA ASN A 237 0.93 14.67 -0.54
C ASN A 237 0.84 14.05 0.88
N GLY A 238 0.29 14.80 1.83
CA GLY A 238 -0.30 14.36 3.09
C GLY A 238 -1.43 15.32 3.47
N PHE A 239 -2.49 14.82 4.10
CA PHE A 239 -3.62 15.67 4.49
C PHE A 239 -3.25 16.56 5.69
N PRO A 240 -3.61 17.86 5.67
CA PRO A 240 -3.43 18.73 6.83
C PRO A 240 -4.45 18.40 7.92
N VAL A 241 -4.22 18.91 9.12
CA VAL A 241 -5.12 18.77 10.28
C VAL A 241 -5.78 20.11 10.55
N TRP A 242 -7.03 20.12 11.06
CA TRP A 242 -7.72 21.34 11.43
C TRP A 242 -7.49 21.70 12.90
N ASP A 243 -6.91 22.87 13.17
CA ASP A 243 -6.83 23.41 14.53
C ASP A 243 -8.11 24.21 14.83
N LYS A 244 -8.98 23.63 15.66
CA LYS A 244 -10.24 24.27 16.04
C LYS A 244 -10.05 25.54 16.86
N GLN A 245 -9.00 25.62 17.67
CA GLN A 245 -8.74 26.77 18.53
C GLN A 245 -8.25 27.95 17.70
N ARG A 246 -7.35 27.70 16.74
CA ARG A 246 -6.83 28.72 15.83
C ARG A 246 -7.75 28.99 14.63
N GLY A 247 -8.65 28.06 14.31
CA GLY A 247 -9.56 28.16 13.17
C GLY A 247 -8.83 28.09 11.84
N CYS A 248 -7.80 27.24 11.74
CA CYS A 248 -6.94 27.16 10.55
C CYS A 248 -6.37 25.75 10.34
N PHE A 249 -5.92 25.47 9.11
CA PHE A 249 -5.17 24.26 8.81
C PHE A 249 -3.76 24.34 9.38
N VAL A 250 -3.32 23.25 10.01
CA VAL A 250 -1.98 23.08 10.60
C VAL A 250 -1.32 21.81 10.06
N GLU A 251 -0.01 21.72 10.22
CA GLU A 251 0.70 20.47 9.97
C GLU A 251 0.16 19.33 10.85
N PRO A 252 0.13 18.08 10.36
CA PRO A 252 -0.47 16.96 11.07
C PRO A 252 0.30 16.51 12.32
N TYR A 253 1.58 16.85 12.43
CA TYR A 253 2.45 16.44 13.55
C TYR A 253 2.89 17.64 14.38
N LEU A 254 3.23 17.43 15.65
CA LEU A 254 3.73 18.49 16.54
C LEU A 254 4.98 19.18 15.96
N PRO A 255 5.08 20.53 15.97
CA PRO A 255 4.30 21.43 16.80
C PRO A 255 2.98 21.95 16.17
N GLN A 256 2.51 21.34 15.07
CA GLN A 256 1.28 21.75 14.37
C GLN A 256 1.36 23.23 13.94
N GLU A 257 2.41 23.57 13.18
CA GLU A 257 2.54 24.92 12.61
C GLU A 257 1.38 25.22 11.68
N ALA A 258 0.87 26.45 11.74
CA ALA A 258 -0.19 26.88 10.82
C ALA A 258 0.33 26.90 9.38
N ILE A 259 -0.43 26.28 8.50
CA ILE A 259 -0.13 26.27 7.08
C ILE A 259 -0.35 27.68 6.54
N GLY A 260 0.64 28.21 5.83
CA GLY A 260 0.60 29.54 5.26
C GLY A 260 -0.07 29.60 3.91
N ILE A 261 0.25 28.67 3.02
CA ILE A 261 -0.39 28.56 1.70
C ILE A 261 -0.85 27.12 1.52
N LEU A 262 -2.14 26.93 1.26
CA LEU A 262 -2.70 25.63 0.87
C LEU A 262 -2.73 25.55 -0.65
N HIS A 263 -2.23 24.45 -1.21
CA HIS A 263 -2.08 24.27 -2.65
C HIS A 263 -2.67 22.92 -3.09
N LEU A 264 -3.75 22.97 -3.88
CA LEU A 264 -4.53 21.81 -4.31
C LEU A 264 -3.94 21.11 -5.55
N ALA A 265 -2.60 21.16 -5.72
CA ALA A 265 -1.90 20.61 -6.87
C ALA A 265 -2.33 19.16 -7.18
N GLY A 266 -2.94 18.95 -8.36
CA GLY A 266 -3.44 17.64 -8.81
C GLY A 266 -4.68 17.11 -8.06
N ARG A 267 -5.27 17.93 -7.20
CA ARG A 267 -6.39 17.63 -6.30
C ARG A 267 -7.50 18.69 -6.40
N GLN A 268 -7.57 19.41 -7.52
CA GLN A 268 -8.48 20.54 -7.71
C GLN A 268 -9.96 20.13 -7.64
N GLN A 269 -10.28 18.85 -7.82
CA GLN A 269 -11.62 18.28 -7.65
C GLN A 269 -12.12 18.30 -6.20
N PHE A 270 -11.24 18.44 -5.20
CA PHE A 270 -11.66 18.49 -3.80
C PHE A 270 -12.24 19.86 -3.45
N ASP A 271 -13.40 19.83 -2.80
CA ASP A 271 -13.99 20.98 -2.12
C ASP A 271 -14.06 20.69 -0.63
N ARG A 272 -15.05 19.89 -0.19
CA ARG A 272 -15.14 19.43 1.20
C ARG A 272 -14.50 18.06 1.38
N VAL A 273 -13.69 17.93 2.42
CA VAL A 273 -12.99 16.70 2.79
C VAL A 273 -13.18 16.42 4.27
N GLN A 274 -13.15 15.14 4.64
CA GLN A 274 -13.11 14.73 6.05
C GLN A 274 -11.65 14.75 6.53
N LEU A 275 -11.37 15.58 7.53
CA LEU A 275 -10.04 15.75 8.10
C LEU A 275 -10.08 15.61 9.61
N MET A 276 -9.01 15.06 10.15
CA MET A 276 -8.80 15.03 11.59
C MET A 276 -8.52 16.46 12.09
N ALA A 277 -9.03 16.78 13.27
CA ALA A 277 -8.73 17.99 14.02
C ALA A 277 -7.61 17.73 15.03
N THR A 278 -6.99 18.79 15.55
CA THR A 278 -5.87 18.68 16.50
C THR A 278 -6.22 17.96 17.80
N ASP A 279 -7.51 17.87 18.14
CA ASP A 279 -8.05 17.13 19.29
C ASP A 279 -8.54 15.71 18.95
N GLY A 280 -8.36 15.26 17.72
CA GLY A 280 -8.71 13.91 17.25
C GLY A 280 -10.09 13.79 16.61
N ASP A 281 -10.93 14.83 16.65
CA ASP A 281 -12.25 14.79 16.00
C ASP A 281 -12.12 14.73 14.48
N ILE A 282 -13.08 14.11 13.80
CA ILE A 282 -13.15 14.14 12.34
C ILE A 282 -14.17 15.21 11.92
N LEU A 283 -13.71 16.19 11.16
CA LEU A 283 -14.50 17.30 10.65
C LEU A 283 -14.64 17.21 9.15
N GLU A 284 -15.84 17.44 8.62
CA GLU A 284 -16.02 17.73 7.21
C GLU A 284 -15.79 19.22 6.97
N ILE A 285 -14.72 19.59 6.26
CA ILE A 285 -14.31 20.98 6.06
C ILE A 285 -13.93 21.25 4.59
N SER A 286 -14.19 22.47 4.10
CA SER A 286 -13.73 22.87 2.77
C SER A 286 -12.22 23.16 2.79
N VAL A 287 -11.48 22.61 1.84
CA VAL A 287 -10.06 22.93 1.59
C VAL A 287 -9.87 24.03 0.55
N ARG A 288 -10.98 24.56 0.01
CA ARG A 288 -10.99 25.76 -0.83
C ARG A 288 -11.20 27.01 0.02
N TYR A 289 -10.72 28.14 -0.47
CA TYR A 289 -10.89 29.42 0.22
C TYR A 289 -12.38 29.81 0.32
N GLN A 290 -12.81 30.20 1.51
CA GLN A 290 -14.17 30.66 1.81
C GLN A 290 -14.15 32.18 2.14
N PRO A 291 -14.73 33.06 1.29
CA PRO A 291 -14.71 34.51 1.51
C PRO A 291 -15.45 34.96 2.78
N LYS A 292 -14.96 36.00 3.46
CA LYS A 292 -15.53 36.51 4.73
C LYS A 292 -16.99 36.98 4.65
N LYS A 293 -17.55 37.21 3.45
CA LYS A 293 -18.93 37.69 3.23
C LYS A 293 -19.98 36.59 3.04
N GLN A 294 -19.61 35.31 3.10
CA GLN A 294 -20.57 34.22 3.28
C GLN A 294 -20.60 33.83 4.77
N GLU A 295 -21.52 34.44 5.51
CA GLU A 295 -21.76 34.14 6.92
C GLU A 295 -22.20 32.67 7.13
N ALA A 296 -21.75 32.14 8.27
CA ALA A 296 -22.04 30.87 8.92
C ALA A 296 -21.31 29.63 8.37
N ILE A 297 -20.33 29.15 9.16
CA ILE A 297 -20.14 27.70 9.34
C ILE A 297 -21.52 27.16 9.70
N GLN A 298 -22.19 26.52 8.75
CA GLN A 298 -23.37 25.74 9.04
C GLN A 298 -22.92 24.55 9.86
N ILE A 299 -23.12 24.61 11.17
CA ILE A 299 -23.37 23.40 11.95
C ILE A 299 -24.69 22.88 11.40
N ILE A 300 -24.63 22.01 10.40
CA ILE A 300 -25.81 21.33 9.89
C ILE A 300 -26.26 20.38 11.00
N GLN A 301 -27.20 20.83 11.82
CA GLN A 301 -28.09 19.92 12.52
C GLN A 301 -28.80 19.09 11.45
N LYS A 302 -28.49 17.79 11.40
CA LYS A 302 -29.09 16.86 10.46
C LYS A 302 -30.61 17.02 10.46
N PRO A 303 -31.27 17.14 9.29
CA PRO A 303 -32.70 16.90 9.22
C PRO A 303 -32.95 15.46 9.68
N LYS A 304 -33.95 15.26 10.54
CA LYS A 304 -34.55 13.94 10.75
C LYS A 304 -34.95 13.40 9.38
N MET A 305 -34.19 12.43 8.86
CA MET A 305 -34.66 11.62 7.74
C MET A 305 -35.83 10.80 8.26
N THR A 306 -37.04 11.15 7.81
CA THR A 306 -38.18 10.26 7.82
C THR A 306 -37.84 9.06 6.94
N TYR A 307 -37.58 7.92 7.58
CA TYR A 307 -37.48 6.63 6.91
C TYR A 307 -38.79 6.36 6.16
N GLN A 308 -38.73 6.35 4.83
CA GLN A 308 -39.71 5.60 4.05
C GLN A 308 -39.46 4.11 4.30
N GLN A 309 -40.50 3.36 4.65
CA GLN A 309 -40.43 1.90 4.78
C GLN A 309 -39.99 1.27 3.45
N PRO A 310 -38.89 0.51 3.41
CA PRO A 310 -38.60 -0.39 2.32
C PRO A 310 -39.23 -1.76 2.61
N GLU A 311 -39.90 -2.32 1.61
CA GLU A 311 -40.39 -3.70 1.62
C GLU A 311 -39.25 -4.68 1.87
N ILE A 312 -39.45 -5.62 2.80
CA ILE A 312 -38.62 -6.82 2.94
C ILE A 312 -38.80 -7.61 1.63
N SER A 313 -37.82 -7.51 0.74
CA SER A 313 -37.77 -8.24 -0.53
C SER A 313 -37.95 -9.73 -0.27
N LYS A 314 -39.01 -10.30 -0.85
CA LYS A 314 -39.31 -11.75 -0.88
C LYS A 314 -38.40 -12.54 -1.83
N ASN A 315 -37.38 -11.92 -2.42
CA ASN A 315 -36.46 -12.60 -3.33
C ASN A 315 -35.10 -12.80 -2.65
N ASN A 316 -34.88 -14.00 -2.12
CA ASN A 316 -33.62 -14.52 -1.55
C ASN A 316 -32.54 -14.68 -2.63
N LEU A 317 -32.17 -13.60 -3.31
CA LEU A 317 -31.10 -13.64 -4.31
C LEU A 317 -29.82 -13.07 -3.69
N LEU A 318 -28.86 -13.95 -3.44
CA LEU A 318 -27.50 -13.59 -3.04
C LEU A 318 -26.81 -12.79 -4.16
N GLN A 319 -25.90 -11.88 -3.81
CA GLN A 319 -25.13 -11.16 -4.82
C GLN A 319 -24.19 -12.12 -5.57
N PRO A 320 -23.89 -11.90 -6.86
CA PRO A 320 -22.88 -12.68 -7.55
C PRO A 320 -21.54 -12.63 -6.80
N GLY A 321 -20.99 -13.80 -6.46
CA GLY A 321 -19.78 -13.91 -5.63
C GLY A 321 -20.05 -14.18 -4.15
N ASP A 322 -21.31 -14.09 -3.69
CA ASP A 322 -21.67 -14.59 -2.36
C ASP A 322 -21.90 -16.10 -2.41
N TYR A 323 -21.50 -16.77 -1.34
CA TYR A 323 -21.81 -18.16 -1.07
C TYR A 323 -22.41 -18.29 0.33
N VAL A 324 -23.36 -19.20 0.48
CA VAL A 324 -23.90 -19.63 1.77
C VAL A 324 -24.07 -21.14 1.71
N SER A 325 -23.56 -21.86 2.72
CA SER A 325 -23.71 -23.31 2.82
C SER A 325 -25.17 -23.77 2.60
N PRO A 326 -25.41 -24.76 1.72
CA PRO A 326 -26.74 -25.34 1.52
C PRO A 326 -27.39 -25.80 2.82
N GLY A 327 -28.67 -25.48 2.99
CA GLY A 327 -29.47 -25.83 4.18
C GLY A 327 -29.45 -24.79 5.30
N PHE A 328 -28.63 -23.73 5.19
CA PHE A 328 -28.68 -22.61 6.11
C PHE A 328 -29.89 -21.71 5.85
N GLN A 329 -30.46 -21.16 6.92
CA GLN A 329 -31.40 -20.05 6.83
C GLN A 329 -30.64 -18.79 6.41
N ILE A 330 -31.17 -18.07 5.44
CA ILE A 330 -30.54 -16.90 4.82
C ILE A 330 -31.19 -15.60 5.32
N ILE A 331 -30.37 -14.64 5.73
CA ILE A 331 -30.78 -13.26 6.06
C ILE A 331 -29.90 -12.26 5.32
N ILE A 332 -30.49 -11.12 4.91
CA ILE A 332 -29.81 -10.07 4.12
C ILE A 332 -30.12 -8.71 4.76
N PRO A 333 -29.40 -8.31 5.82
CA PRO A 333 -29.63 -7.03 6.51
C PRO A 333 -28.94 -5.83 5.83
N ASP A 334 -28.41 -6.00 4.62
CA ASP A 334 -27.58 -5.07 3.86
C ASP A 334 -28.09 -3.61 3.85
N SER A 335 -29.41 -3.42 3.71
CA SER A 335 -30.02 -2.09 3.67
C SER A 335 -29.85 -1.27 4.95
N TYR A 336 -29.54 -1.92 6.07
CA TYR A 336 -29.28 -1.28 7.36
C TYR A 336 -27.79 -0.95 7.57
N PHE A 337 -26.94 -1.29 6.60
CA PHE A 337 -25.51 -0.96 6.56
C PHE A 337 -25.22 -0.07 5.34
N PRO A 338 -25.62 1.22 5.35
CA PRO A 338 -25.57 2.11 4.17
C PRO A 338 -24.15 2.47 3.70
N ASN A 339 -23.13 2.04 4.44
CA ASN A 339 -21.73 2.23 4.12
C ASN A 339 -21.06 0.95 3.60
N MET A 340 -21.77 -0.18 3.57
CA MET A 340 -21.22 -1.44 3.08
C MET A 340 -20.92 -1.37 1.58
N ILE A 341 -19.73 -1.83 1.22
CA ILE A 341 -19.27 -1.98 -0.16
C ILE A 341 -18.63 -3.36 -0.36
N ILE A 342 -18.62 -3.85 -1.59
CA ILE A 342 -17.73 -4.95 -1.99
C ILE A 342 -16.35 -4.32 -2.21
N ALA A 343 -15.40 -4.64 -1.34
CA ALA A 343 -14.05 -4.09 -1.37
C ALA A 343 -13.09 -5.01 -2.14
N ASP A 344 -11.98 -4.44 -2.61
CA ASP A 344 -10.89 -5.19 -3.22
C ASP A 344 -10.05 -5.88 -2.12
N PRO A 345 -10.00 -7.23 -2.03
CA PRO A 345 -9.18 -7.93 -1.04
C PRO A 345 -7.68 -7.58 -1.12
N ASN A 346 -7.20 -7.10 -2.27
CA ASN A 346 -5.81 -6.67 -2.45
C ASN A 346 -5.52 -5.31 -1.79
N ALA A 347 -6.55 -4.53 -1.44
CA ALA A 347 -6.40 -3.29 -0.70
C ALA A 347 -6.15 -3.51 0.81
N SER A 348 -6.40 -4.72 1.33
CA SER A 348 -6.09 -5.07 2.71
C SER A 348 -4.61 -5.37 2.90
N ASN A 349 -4.02 -4.83 3.96
CA ASN A 349 -2.66 -5.15 4.37
C ASN A 349 -2.59 -6.39 5.28
N TRP A 350 -3.73 -7.05 5.57
CA TRP A 350 -3.76 -8.23 6.43
C TRP A 350 -3.06 -9.41 5.75
N PRO A 351 -1.96 -9.96 6.31
CA PRO A 351 -1.13 -10.95 5.63
C PRO A 351 -1.81 -12.31 5.50
N TYR A 352 -2.73 -12.62 6.42
CA TYR A 352 -3.42 -13.92 6.46
C TYR A 352 -4.70 -13.96 5.62
N LEU A 353 -5.18 -12.81 5.10
CA LEU A 353 -6.34 -12.77 4.23
C LEU A 353 -6.15 -13.64 2.97
N ARG A 354 -7.02 -14.64 2.80
CA ARG A 354 -7.00 -15.57 1.66
C ARG A 354 -7.61 -14.96 0.40
N ARG A 355 -6.82 -14.10 -0.25
CA ARG A 355 -7.20 -13.36 -1.47
C ARG A 355 -7.51 -14.28 -2.66
N GLU A 356 -7.10 -15.54 -2.59
CA GLU A 356 -7.39 -16.55 -3.61
C GLU A 356 -8.84 -17.06 -3.60
N ILE A 357 -9.59 -16.81 -2.52
CA ILE A 357 -10.98 -17.25 -2.36
C ILE A 357 -11.90 -16.24 -3.06
N PRO A 358 -12.64 -16.62 -4.12
CA PRO A 358 -13.40 -15.70 -4.98
C PRO A 358 -14.74 -15.24 -4.37
N HIS A 359 -14.90 -15.36 -3.05
CA HIS A 359 -16.07 -14.86 -2.34
C HIS A 359 -16.00 -13.35 -2.21
N ASN A 360 -17.14 -12.67 -2.22
CA ASN A 360 -17.17 -11.22 -2.00
C ASN A 360 -16.61 -10.89 -0.62
N TRP A 361 -15.68 -9.94 -0.59
CA TRP A 361 -15.12 -9.40 0.63
C TRP A 361 -15.75 -8.04 0.89
N TYR A 362 -16.44 -7.92 2.02
CA TYR A 362 -17.22 -6.73 2.35
C TYR A 362 -16.47 -5.85 3.34
N ALA A 363 -16.53 -4.54 3.12
CA ALA A 363 -15.95 -3.53 4.02
C ALA A 363 -16.90 -2.34 4.17
N ASP A 364 -16.64 -1.51 5.19
CA ASP A 364 -17.29 -0.21 5.30
C ASP A 364 -16.51 0.83 4.47
N LYS A 365 -17.21 1.63 3.65
CA LYS A 365 -16.59 2.64 2.78
C LYS A 365 -15.72 3.66 3.51
N ARG A 366 -15.93 3.85 4.82
CA ARG A 366 -15.11 4.72 5.68
C ARG A 366 -13.73 4.10 5.95
N TYR A 367 -13.63 2.78 5.87
CA TYR A 367 -12.43 1.98 6.13
C TYR A 367 -12.30 0.83 5.11
N PRO A 368 -12.11 1.13 3.81
CA PRO A 368 -12.25 0.15 2.73
C PRO A 368 -11.16 -0.95 2.71
N PHE A 369 -10.16 -0.86 3.59
CA PHE A 369 -9.04 -1.79 3.72
C PHE A 369 -9.20 -2.77 4.91
N ILE A 370 -10.26 -2.63 5.71
CA ILE A 370 -10.63 -3.54 6.81
C ILE A 370 -11.96 -4.19 6.44
N GLY A 371 -11.94 -5.50 6.24
CA GLY A 371 -13.14 -6.27 5.92
C GLY A 371 -13.80 -6.82 7.17
N PHE A 372 -15.10 -7.08 7.08
CA PHE A 372 -15.83 -7.89 8.05
C PHE A 372 -16.24 -9.23 7.43
N LEU A 373 -16.84 -10.12 8.23
CA LEU A 373 -17.24 -11.47 7.84
C LEU A 373 -17.90 -11.50 6.45
N ASN A 374 -17.42 -12.40 5.60
CA ASN A 374 -18.04 -12.62 4.31
C ASN A 374 -19.44 -13.26 4.46
N ARG A 375 -20.15 -13.42 3.34
CA ARG A 375 -21.53 -13.92 3.40
C ARG A 375 -21.65 -15.33 3.98
N ASP A 376 -20.68 -16.21 3.73
CA ASP A 376 -20.70 -17.58 4.24
C ASP A 376 -20.46 -17.60 5.76
N GLU A 377 -19.46 -16.85 6.22
CA GLU A 377 -19.07 -16.72 7.62
C GLU A 377 -20.18 -16.10 8.47
N ALA A 378 -20.79 -15.03 7.98
CA ALA A 378 -21.93 -14.40 8.63
C ALA A 378 -23.12 -15.37 8.78
N HIS A 379 -23.29 -16.32 7.84
CA HIS A 379 -24.34 -17.32 7.89
C HIS A 379 -24.01 -18.55 8.73
N ILE A 380 -22.73 -18.93 8.88
CA ILE A 380 -22.29 -19.88 9.92
C ILE A 380 -22.62 -19.30 11.30
N LEU A 381 -22.31 -18.02 11.51
CA LEU A 381 -22.58 -17.31 12.76
C LEU A 381 -24.09 -17.25 13.04
N TYR A 382 -24.89 -16.79 12.08
CA TYR A 382 -26.35 -16.71 12.20
C TYR A 382 -26.99 -18.07 12.51
N ASN A 383 -26.65 -19.12 11.74
CA ASN A 383 -27.27 -20.44 11.90
C ASN A 383 -26.81 -21.15 13.18
N THR A 384 -25.60 -20.86 13.65
CA THR A 384 -25.18 -21.33 14.98
C THR A 384 -26.02 -20.64 16.07
N ALA A 385 -26.19 -19.31 15.97
CA ALA A 385 -26.97 -18.54 16.94
C ALA A 385 -28.46 -18.92 16.99
N LEU A 386 -29.05 -19.41 15.89
CA LEU A 386 -30.44 -19.90 15.90
C LEU A 386 -30.67 -21.05 16.89
N GLN A 387 -29.64 -21.87 17.17
CA GLN A 387 -29.71 -22.94 18.18
C GLN A 387 -29.82 -22.40 19.62
N PHE A 388 -29.42 -21.15 19.83
CA PHE A 388 -29.34 -20.48 21.12
C PHE A 388 -30.40 -19.38 21.29
N LYS A 389 -31.45 -19.36 20.47
CA LYS A 389 -32.51 -18.34 20.57
C LYS A 389 -33.04 -18.21 22.00
N GLY A 390 -33.02 -16.98 22.54
CA GLY A 390 -33.40 -16.66 23.91
C GLY A 390 -32.35 -17.02 24.98
N LYS A 391 -31.15 -17.46 24.59
CA LYS A 391 -30.00 -17.64 25.49
C LYS A 391 -29.06 -16.46 25.38
N LYS A 392 -28.20 -16.31 26.39
CA LYS A 392 -27.15 -15.29 26.42
C LYS A 392 -26.02 -15.66 25.47
N ALA A 393 -25.65 -14.69 24.62
CA ALA A 393 -24.51 -14.78 23.73
C ALA A 393 -23.54 -13.61 23.98
N LEU A 394 -22.25 -13.86 23.75
CA LEU A 394 -21.20 -12.85 23.81
C LEU A 394 -20.55 -12.70 22.44
N GLU A 395 -20.30 -11.47 22.04
CA GLU A 395 -19.40 -11.14 20.95
C GLU A 395 -18.25 -10.28 21.46
N ILE A 396 -17.04 -10.61 21.02
CA ILE A 396 -15.83 -9.82 21.22
C ILE A 396 -15.38 -9.33 19.85
N GLY A 397 -15.27 -8.01 19.67
CA GLY A 397 -14.80 -7.39 18.43
C GLY A 397 -15.88 -7.23 17.36
N CYS A 398 -16.93 -6.44 17.62
CA CYS A 398 -18.01 -6.23 16.65
C CYS A 398 -17.72 -5.16 15.59
N TRP A 399 -16.70 -4.32 15.82
CA TRP A 399 -16.30 -3.21 14.98
C TRP A 399 -17.45 -2.23 14.63
N LEU A 400 -18.10 -2.45 13.48
CA LEU A 400 -19.22 -1.66 12.97
C LEU A 400 -20.57 -2.41 13.00
N GLY A 401 -20.64 -3.54 13.71
CA GLY A 401 -21.87 -4.23 14.08
C GLY A 401 -22.41 -5.25 13.07
N TRP A 402 -21.63 -5.65 12.06
CA TRP A 402 -22.07 -6.59 11.03
C TRP A 402 -22.38 -7.98 11.59
N SER A 403 -21.42 -8.59 12.29
CA SER A 403 -21.57 -9.88 12.99
C SER A 403 -22.58 -9.79 14.14
N ALA A 404 -22.54 -8.71 14.93
CA ALA A 404 -23.52 -8.40 15.98
C ALA A 404 -24.96 -8.43 15.46
N CYS A 405 -25.21 -7.84 14.29
CA CYS A 405 -26.52 -7.84 13.67
C CYS A 405 -26.99 -9.26 13.31
N HIS A 406 -26.10 -10.10 12.78
CA HIS A 406 -26.42 -11.49 12.46
C HIS A 406 -26.74 -12.28 13.75
N LEU A 407 -25.93 -12.14 14.80
CA LEU A 407 -26.22 -12.75 16.10
C LEU A 407 -27.59 -12.29 16.64
N ALA A 408 -27.83 -10.97 16.70
CA ALA A 408 -29.07 -10.41 17.23
C ALA A 408 -30.31 -10.86 16.42
N LEU A 409 -30.23 -10.91 15.09
CA LEU A 409 -31.31 -11.40 14.22
C LEU A 409 -31.66 -12.87 14.42
N ALA A 410 -30.74 -13.69 14.95
CA ALA A 410 -31.04 -15.07 15.34
C ALA A 410 -31.88 -15.15 16.63
N GLY A 411 -31.96 -14.05 17.38
CA GLY A 411 -32.75 -13.90 18.60
C GLY A 411 -32.04 -14.36 19.87
N VAL A 412 -30.70 -14.37 19.90
CA VAL A 412 -29.93 -14.49 21.15
C VAL A 412 -29.97 -13.17 21.91
N GLU A 413 -29.91 -13.23 23.23
CA GLU A 413 -29.71 -12.06 24.08
C GLU A 413 -28.21 -11.71 24.07
N LEU A 414 -27.84 -10.70 23.30
CA LEU A 414 -26.46 -10.46 22.89
C LEU A 414 -25.78 -9.41 23.78
N ASP A 415 -24.65 -9.76 24.36
CA ASP A 415 -23.71 -8.83 24.98
C ASP A 415 -22.53 -8.65 24.01
N VAL A 416 -22.15 -7.41 23.70
CA VAL A 416 -21.11 -7.09 22.70
C VAL A 416 -20.02 -6.27 23.36
N VAL A 417 -18.79 -6.79 23.39
CA VAL A 417 -17.62 -6.11 23.96
C VAL A 417 -16.68 -5.68 22.83
N ASP A 418 -16.47 -4.37 22.72
CA ASP A 418 -15.54 -3.81 21.73
C ASP A 418 -15.06 -2.41 22.19
N PRO A 419 -13.75 -2.10 22.13
CA PRO A 419 -13.23 -0.79 22.53
C PRO A 419 -13.72 0.36 21.63
N LEU A 420 -14.04 0.10 20.36
CA LEU A 420 -14.55 1.13 19.45
C LEU A 420 -15.94 1.62 19.82
N LEU A 421 -16.69 0.88 20.65
CA LEU A 421 -17.96 1.35 21.20
C LEU A 421 -17.78 2.53 22.17
N GLU A 422 -16.56 2.86 22.60
CA GLU A 422 -16.30 4.11 23.35
C GLU A 422 -16.53 5.36 22.47
N ARG A 423 -16.40 5.22 21.15
CA ARG A 423 -16.71 6.27 20.20
C ARG A 423 -18.21 6.36 19.97
N GLU A 424 -18.80 7.48 20.38
CA GLU A 424 -20.25 7.70 20.29
C GLU A 424 -20.79 7.58 18.85
N ASP A 425 -20.03 8.01 17.84
CA ASP A 425 -20.44 7.91 16.43
C ASP A 425 -20.49 6.46 15.93
N ILE A 426 -19.53 5.64 16.36
CA ILE A 426 -19.50 4.20 16.06
C ILE A 426 -20.62 3.50 16.83
N ARG A 427 -20.71 3.73 18.14
CA ARG A 427 -21.74 3.14 19.00
C ARG A 427 -23.15 3.43 18.48
N GLN A 428 -23.44 4.68 18.10
CA GLN A 428 -24.73 5.04 17.54
C GLN A 428 -24.96 4.41 16.15
N SER A 429 -23.93 4.33 15.30
CA SER A 429 -24.03 3.65 14.00
C SER A 429 -24.40 2.16 14.18
N VAL A 430 -23.78 1.48 15.14
CA VAL A 430 -24.07 0.07 15.47
C VAL A 430 -25.50 -0.08 15.98
N ILE A 431 -25.94 0.79 16.90
CA ILE A 431 -27.32 0.81 17.42
C ILE A 431 -28.32 0.97 16.28
N ASP A 432 -28.12 1.95 15.41
CA ASP A 432 -29.05 2.26 14.32
C ASP A 432 -29.19 1.09 13.34
N SER A 433 -28.07 0.46 12.96
CA SER A 433 -28.06 -0.69 12.06
C SER A 433 -28.74 -1.92 12.67
N ILE A 434 -28.40 -2.28 13.90
CA ILE A 434 -28.97 -3.46 14.58
C ILE A 434 -30.46 -3.24 14.88
N GLN A 435 -30.82 -2.10 15.47
CA GLN A 435 -32.21 -1.80 15.82
C GLN A 435 -33.10 -1.68 14.58
N GLY A 436 -32.58 -1.10 13.49
CA GLY A 436 -33.26 -1.06 12.20
C GLY A 436 -33.58 -2.46 11.67
N ALA A 437 -32.61 -3.37 11.70
CA ALA A 437 -32.78 -4.74 11.25
C ALA A 437 -33.72 -5.56 12.16
N LEU A 438 -33.61 -5.43 13.49
CA LEU A 438 -34.49 -6.09 14.45
C LEU A 438 -35.95 -5.64 14.29
N ASN A 439 -36.18 -4.33 14.17
CA ASN A 439 -37.52 -3.78 13.95
C ASN A 439 -38.15 -4.29 12.65
N ALA A 440 -37.37 -4.40 11.58
CA ALA A 440 -37.85 -4.87 10.30
C ALA A 440 -38.15 -6.37 10.28
N SER A 441 -37.27 -7.18 10.88
CA SER A 441 -37.44 -8.64 10.98
C SER A 441 -38.53 -9.07 11.99
N GLY A 442 -38.91 -8.18 12.92
CA GLY A 442 -39.84 -8.50 14.00
C GLY A 442 -39.22 -9.35 15.12
N VAL A 443 -37.89 -9.51 15.13
CA VAL A 443 -37.17 -10.23 16.17
C VAL A 443 -37.07 -9.38 17.43
N GLN A 444 -37.56 -9.90 18.55
CA GLN A 444 -37.48 -9.25 19.86
C GLN A 444 -36.37 -9.89 20.67
N THR A 445 -35.26 -9.16 20.85
CA THR A 445 -34.15 -9.56 21.72
C THR A 445 -33.47 -8.33 22.34
N SER A 446 -32.62 -8.57 23.34
CA SER A 446 -31.76 -7.53 23.95
C SER A 446 -30.37 -7.56 23.31
N VAL A 447 -29.82 -6.38 23.07
CA VAL A 447 -28.44 -6.18 22.63
C VAL A 447 -27.80 -5.15 23.55
N GLU A 448 -26.81 -5.55 24.33
CA GLU A 448 -26.06 -4.69 25.24
C GLU A 448 -24.69 -4.39 24.62
N LEU A 449 -24.42 -3.11 24.35
CA LEU A 449 -23.14 -2.66 23.78
C LEU A 449 -22.24 -2.18 24.92
N ILE A 450 -21.11 -2.86 25.10
CA ILE A 450 -20.22 -2.73 26.25
C ILE A 450 -18.86 -2.21 25.77
N PRO A 451 -18.58 -0.90 25.93
CA PRO A 451 -17.28 -0.35 25.59
C PRO A 451 -16.18 -0.93 26.47
N GLY A 452 -15.08 -1.34 25.85
CA GLY A 452 -13.85 -1.73 26.52
C GLY A 452 -13.13 -2.92 25.88
N TYR A 453 -11.92 -3.21 26.38
CA TYR A 453 -11.03 -4.24 25.85
C TYR A 453 -11.28 -5.62 26.48
N SER A 454 -11.33 -6.67 25.65
CA SER A 454 -11.22 -8.05 26.11
C SER A 454 -9.76 -8.40 26.48
N PRO A 455 -9.51 -9.39 27.35
CA PRO A 455 -10.48 -10.18 28.12
C PRO A 455 -11.04 -9.44 29.34
N GLN A 456 -10.38 -8.38 29.83
CA GLN A 456 -10.67 -7.77 31.12
C GLN A 456 -12.12 -7.27 31.22
N ARG A 457 -12.62 -6.57 30.19
CA ARG A 457 -13.97 -6.03 30.19
C ARG A 457 -15.04 -7.13 30.22
N VAL A 458 -14.77 -8.27 29.60
CA VAL A 458 -15.64 -9.46 29.62
C VAL A 458 -15.74 -10.00 31.05
N GLU A 459 -14.60 -10.13 31.73
CA GLU A 459 -14.51 -10.60 33.13
C GLU A 459 -15.23 -9.67 34.10
N GLU A 460 -15.01 -8.35 33.97
CA GLU A 460 -15.67 -7.32 34.79
C GLU A 460 -17.19 -7.33 34.60
N PHE A 461 -17.65 -7.36 33.35
CA PHE A 461 -19.07 -7.35 33.04
C PHE A 461 -19.75 -8.63 33.54
N SER A 462 -19.09 -9.79 33.37
CA SER A 462 -19.57 -11.04 33.93
C SER A 462 -19.67 -10.99 35.46
N ALA A 463 -18.64 -10.50 36.15
CA ALA A 463 -18.65 -10.38 37.60
C ALA A 463 -19.76 -9.43 38.10
N GLN A 464 -19.96 -8.31 37.40
CA GLN A 464 -20.96 -7.30 37.76
C GLN A 464 -22.39 -7.83 37.62
N PHE A 465 -22.67 -8.58 36.56
CA PHE A 465 -24.04 -9.02 36.23
C PHE A 465 -24.27 -10.52 36.44
N ASN A 466 -23.30 -11.21 37.04
CA ASN A 466 -23.25 -12.67 37.16
C ASN A 466 -23.54 -13.37 35.82
N ARG A 467 -22.88 -12.90 34.76
CA ARG A 467 -23.17 -13.31 33.38
C ARG A 467 -22.35 -14.54 32.97
N LYS A 468 -23.01 -15.47 32.31
CA LYS A 468 -22.41 -16.58 31.58
C LYS A 468 -23.07 -16.70 30.21
N TRP A 469 -22.38 -17.28 29.24
CA TRP A 469 -22.82 -17.32 27.85
C TRP A 469 -22.85 -18.73 27.29
N SER A 470 -23.92 -19.05 26.56
CA SER A 470 -24.06 -20.34 25.85
C SER A 470 -23.47 -20.29 24.44
N LEU A 471 -23.33 -19.09 23.87
CA LEU A 471 -22.67 -18.86 22.59
C LEU A 471 -21.68 -17.70 22.74
N ILE A 472 -20.46 -17.89 22.26
CA ILE A 472 -19.43 -16.86 22.29
C ILE A 472 -18.81 -16.76 20.89
N PHE A 473 -18.66 -15.55 20.36
CA PHE A 473 -17.97 -15.27 19.12
C PHE A 473 -16.78 -14.36 19.37
N ILE A 474 -15.60 -14.77 18.93
CA ILE A 474 -14.33 -14.07 19.12
C ILE A 474 -13.82 -13.62 17.74
N ASP A 475 -13.85 -12.30 17.53
CA ASP A 475 -13.32 -11.57 16.37
C ASP A 475 -12.56 -10.32 16.85
N GLY A 476 -11.82 -10.48 17.95
CA GLY A 476 -11.03 -9.44 18.60
C GLY A 476 -9.64 -9.26 17.98
N GLU A 477 -8.64 -9.01 18.81
CA GLU A 477 -7.25 -8.87 18.33
C GLU A 477 -6.72 -10.19 17.74
N HIS A 478 -6.25 -10.18 16.48
CA HIS A 478 -5.81 -11.38 15.75
C HIS A 478 -4.30 -11.70 15.87
N GLY A 479 -3.57 -11.00 16.74
CA GLY A 479 -2.12 -11.14 16.90
C GLY A 479 -1.71 -11.38 18.36
N GLY A 480 -0.53 -11.98 18.55
CA GLY A 480 0.09 -12.16 19.86
C GLY A 480 -0.71 -13.09 20.78
N ASP A 481 -0.88 -12.70 22.04
CA ASP A 481 -1.59 -13.50 23.05
C ASP A 481 -3.09 -13.16 23.15
N GLY A 482 -3.59 -12.17 22.41
CA GLY A 482 -4.99 -11.71 22.43
C GLY A 482 -6.01 -12.86 22.27
N PRO A 483 -5.95 -13.64 21.16
CA PRO A 483 -6.88 -14.74 20.94
C PRO A 483 -6.85 -15.82 22.02
N LEU A 484 -5.65 -16.11 22.56
CA LEU A 484 -5.48 -17.09 23.64
C LEU A 484 -6.10 -16.59 24.94
N ASN A 485 -5.88 -15.33 25.29
CA ASN A 485 -6.43 -14.71 26.49
C ASN A 485 -7.96 -14.62 26.43
N ASP A 486 -8.51 -14.29 25.25
CA ASP A 486 -9.95 -14.29 25.01
C ASP A 486 -10.53 -15.71 25.13
N ALA A 487 -9.87 -16.73 24.58
CA ALA A 487 -10.27 -18.12 24.76
C ALA A 487 -10.25 -18.55 26.24
N ILE A 488 -9.22 -18.15 27.02
CA ILE A 488 -9.10 -18.47 28.44
C ILE A 488 -10.24 -17.86 29.26
N VAL A 489 -10.55 -16.58 29.05
CA VAL A 489 -11.63 -15.92 29.79
C VAL A 489 -12.99 -16.50 29.39
N CYS A 490 -13.19 -16.74 28.10
CA CYS A 490 -14.45 -17.26 27.58
C CYS A 490 -14.70 -18.69 28.06
N GLU A 491 -13.67 -19.53 28.19
CA GLU A 491 -13.81 -20.89 28.74
C GLU A 491 -14.37 -20.89 30.18
N LYS A 492 -13.88 -19.96 31.03
CA LYS A 492 -14.31 -19.83 32.43
C LYS A 492 -15.77 -19.34 32.53
N LEU A 493 -16.19 -18.51 31.58
CA LEU A 493 -17.47 -17.81 31.59
C LEU A 493 -18.52 -18.45 30.67
N ALA A 494 -18.14 -19.48 29.93
CA ALA A 494 -19.05 -20.30 29.15
C ALA A 494 -19.95 -21.14 30.08
N GLU A 495 -21.19 -21.38 29.65
CA GLU A 495 -22.11 -22.32 30.28
C GLU A 495 -21.64 -23.78 30.12
N GLU A 496 -22.32 -24.72 30.79
CA GLU A 496 -22.04 -26.16 30.66
C GLU A 496 -22.29 -26.67 29.24
N ASP A 497 -23.34 -26.18 28.59
CA ASP A 497 -23.66 -26.38 27.18
C ASP A 497 -23.30 -25.11 26.41
N ALA A 498 -22.15 -25.11 25.72
CA ALA A 498 -21.64 -23.90 25.08
C ALA A 498 -20.86 -24.15 23.79
N ILE A 499 -20.91 -23.16 22.88
CA ILE A 499 -20.09 -23.06 21.67
C ILE A 499 -19.29 -21.76 21.71
N ILE A 500 -17.99 -21.85 21.41
CA ILE A 500 -17.09 -20.71 21.18
C ILE A 500 -16.63 -20.74 19.72
N LEU A 501 -16.95 -19.69 18.97
CA LEU A 501 -16.60 -19.49 17.58
C LEU A 501 -15.42 -18.52 17.46
N PHE A 502 -14.48 -18.83 16.58
CA PHE A 502 -13.32 -18.00 16.25
C PHE A 502 -13.40 -17.56 14.79
N HIS A 503 -13.14 -16.29 14.54
CA HIS A 503 -12.91 -15.76 13.21
C HIS A 503 -11.41 -15.65 12.92
N ASP A 504 -11.05 -15.84 11.65
CA ASP A 504 -9.70 -15.69 11.11
C ASP A 504 -8.63 -16.68 11.61
N LEU A 505 -8.91 -17.99 11.59
CA LEU A 505 -7.92 -19.02 11.92
C LEU A 505 -6.80 -19.17 10.88
N THR A 506 -6.86 -18.42 9.79
CA THR A 506 -5.71 -18.34 8.87
C THR A 506 -4.50 -17.72 9.54
N ALA A 507 -4.72 -16.84 10.53
CA ALA A 507 -3.69 -16.35 11.44
C ALA A 507 -3.32 -17.42 12.49
N PRO A 508 -2.03 -17.83 12.59
CA PRO A 508 -1.58 -18.83 13.56
C PRO A 508 -1.84 -18.45 15.02
N ASP A 509 -1.81 -17.17 15.36
CA ASP A 509 -2.05 -16.71 16.74
C ASP A 509 -3.49 -16.96 17.19
N VAL A 510 -4.46 -16.91 16.26
CA VAL A 510 -5.87 -17.23 16.55
C VAL A 510 -6.06 -18.72 16.84
N GLU A 511 -5.30 -19.58 16.15
CA GLU A 511 -5.33 -21.03 16.39
C GLU A 511 -4.93 -21.41 17.82
N ARG A 512 -4.06 -20.63 18.47
CA ARG A 512 -3.66 -20.88 19.87
C ARG A 512 -4.85 -20.89 20.82
N GLY A 513 -5.87 -20.07 20.57
CA GLY A 513 -7.11 -20.05 21.36
C GLY A 513 -7.95 -21.32 21.16
N LEU A 514 -8.08 -21.78 19.90
CA LEU A 514 -8.78 -23.01 19.57
C LEU A 514 -8.04 -24.25 20.12
N ASP A 515 -6.71 -24.29 20.01
CA ASP A 515 -5.87 -25.38 20.51
C ASP A 515 -5.92 -25.45 22.04
N TYR A 516 -5.93 -24.30 22.73
CA TYR A 516 -6.11 -24.24 24.18
C TYR A 516 -7.40 -24.94 24.63
N LEU A 517 -8.53 -24.66 23.97
CA LEU A 517 -9.81 -25.30 24.30
C LEU A 517 -9.78 -26.80 24.00
N LYS A 518 -9.17 -27.21 22.89
CA LYS A 518 -8.96 -28.62 22.54
C LYS A 518 -8.16 -29.37 23.60
N GLN A 519 -7.06 -28.80 24.09
CA GLN A 519 -6.25 -29.38 25.16
C GLN A 519 -7.00 -29.49 26.49
N ARG A 520 -8.02 -28.64 26.71
CA ARG A 520 -8.92 -28.67 27.87
C ARG A 520 -10.12 -29.62 27.71
N GLY A 521 -10.17 -30.38 26.62
CA GLY A 521 -11.19 -31.41 26.38
C GLY A 521 -12.45 -30.91 25.68
N TRP A 522 -12.44 -29.68 25.14
CA TRP A 522 -13.50 -29.25 24.23
C TRP A 522 -13.39 -29.98 22.89
N GLN A 523 -14.52 -30.29 22.28
CA GLN A 523 -14.55 -30.77 20.90
C GLN A 523 -14.28 -29.59 19.96
N THR A 524 -13.57 -29.82 18.86
CA THR A 524 -13.18 -28.75 17.92
C THR A 524 -13.42 -29.12 16.46
N VAL A 525 -13.78 -28.13 15.66
CA VAL A 525 -14.00 -28.24 14.21
C VAL A 525 -13.59 -26.93 13.52
N VAL A 526 -13.14 -27.05 12.27
CA VAL A 526 -12.79 -25.93 11.40
C VAL A 526 -13.77 -25.87 10.23
N TYR A 527 -14.18 -24.65 9.87
CA TYR A 527 -15.00 -24.35 8.71
C TYR A 527 -14.13 -23.80 7.59
N GLN A 528 -14.22 -24.38 6.39
CA GLN A 528 -13.48 -23.93 5.23
C GLN A 528 -14.18 -22.72 4.60
N THR A 529 -13.84 -21.53 5.10
CA THR A 529 -14.31 -20.24 4.61
C THR A 529 -13.13 -19.36 4.16
N MET A 530 -13.40 -18.14 3.68
CA MET A 530 -12.37 -17.21 3.21
C MET A 530 -11.34 -16.87 4.30
N GLN A 531 -11.76 -16.61 5.53
CA GLN A 531 -10.85 -16.37 6.65
C GLN A 531 -10.73 -17.58 7.58
N ILE A 532 -11.37 -18.71 7.25
CA ILE A 532 -11.42 -19.94 8.06
C ILE A 532 -11.95 -19.66 9.47
N MET A 533 -13.22 -19.96 9.70
CA MET A 533 -13.78 -19.97 11.06
C MET A 533 -13.47 -21.29 11.77
N GLY A 534 -13.50 -21.29 13.10
CA GLY A 534 -13.49 -22.53 13.88
C GLY A 534 -14.46 -22.48 15.05
N ALA A 535 -14.82 -23.66 15.55
CA ALA A 535 -15.67 -23.81 16.72
C ALA A 535 -15.03 -24.76 17.72
N ALA A 536 -15.11 -24.40 19.00
CA ALA A 536 -14.96 -25.30 20.13
C ALA A 536 -16.31 -25.45 20.82
N TRP A 537 -16.68 -26.67 21.23
CA TRP A 537 -17.92 -26.87 22.00
C TRP A 537 -17.80 -27.94 23.09
N ARG A 538 -18.72 -27.85 24.06
CA ARG A 538 -18.93 -28.85 25.12
C ARG A 538 -20.41 -28.95 25.46
N GLY A 539 -20.77 -30.04 26.14
CA GLY A 539 -22.15 -30.29 26.54
C GLY A 539 -23.02 -30.84 25.40
N ASN A 540 -24.33 -30.63 25.49
CA ASN A 540 -25.35 -31.16 24.58
C ASN A 540 -25.67 -30.21 23.41
N VAL A 541 -24.66 -29.54 22.86
CA VAL A 541 -24.78 -28.66 21.69
C VAL A 541 -23.79 -29.11 20.62
N GLU A 542 -24.09 -28.84 19.36
CA GLU A 542 -23.18 -29.16 18.25
C GLU A 542 -23.07 -27.97 17.28
N PRO A 543 -21.88 -27.74 16.71
CA PRO A 543 -21.69 -26.76 15.64
C PRO A 543 -22.57 -27.10 14.42
N VAL A 544 -22.96 -26.07 13.67
CA VAL A 544 -23.71 -26.27 12.43
C VAL A 544 -22.89 -27.04 11.41
N LYS A 545 -23.56 -27.85 10.60
CA LYS A 545 -22.89 -28.58 9.52
C LYS A 545 -22.72 -27.67 8.31
N HIS A 546 -21.49 -27.27 8.04
CA HIS A 546 -21.13 -26.43 6.91
C HIS A 546 -20.70 -27.31 5.74
N ARG A 547 -21.16 -26.96 4.54
CA ARG A 547 -20.60 -27.47 3.30
C ARG A 547 -19.78 -26.35 2.68
N PRO A 548 -18.46 -26.52 2.55
CA PRO A 548 -17.61 -25.55 1.85
C PRO A 548 -18.04 -25.40 0.39
N ASP A 549 -17.80 -24.23 -0.21
CA ASP A 549 -18.15 -23.96 -1.61
C ASP A 549 -17.54 -25.04 -2.52
N PRO A 550 -18.35 -25.84 -3.22
CA PRO A 550 -17.85 -26.94 -4.04
C PRO A 550 -17.04 -26.47 -5.26
N ASN A 551 -17.11 -25.19 -5.61
CA ASN A 551 -16.37 -24.61 -6.73
C ASN A 551 -14.97 -24.12 -6.33
N ILE A 552 -14.62 -24.21 -5.04
CA ILE A 552 -13.35 -23.72 -4.51
C ILE A 552 -12.48 -24.92 -4.14
N PHE A 553 -11.21 -24.87 -4.57
CA PHE A 553 -10.21 -25.81 -4.10
C PHE A 553 -9.71 -25.39 -2.72
N TRP A 554 -10.32 -25.96 -1.69
CA TRP A 554 -10.02 -25.65 -0.30
C TRP A 554 -8.69 -26.24 0.15
N GLN A 555 -7.76 -25.38 0.59
CA GLN A 555 -6.52 -25.77 1.27
C GLN A 555 -6.54 -25.26 2.71
N LEU A 556 -6.18 -26.13 3.67
CA LEU A 556 -5.93 -25.70 5.04
C LEU A 556 -4.47 -25.23 5.18
N PRO A 557 -4.21 -24.14 5.93
CA PRO A 557 -2.89 -23.83 6.46
C PRO A 557 -2.31 -25.00 7.28
N ALA A 558 -0.98 -25.14 7.28
CA ALA A 558 -0.30 -26.28 7.89
C ALA A 558 -0.57 -26.42 9.40
N HIS A 559 -0.75 -25.31 10.11
CA HIS A 559 -1.09 -25.32 11.55
C HIS A 559 -2.51 -25.84 11.82
N LEU A 560 -3.39 -25.86 10.82
CA LEU A 560 -4.77 -26.36 10.96
C LEU A 560 -4.96 -27.84 10.56
N HIS A 561 -3.93 -28.52 10.06
CA HIS A 561 -4.04 -29.92 9.63
C HIS A 561 -4.46 -30.90 10.74
N GLY A 562 -4.31 -30.53 12.00
CA GLY A 562 -4.67 -31.34 13.17
C GLY A 562 -6.15 -31.26 13.59
N TYR A 563 -6.99 -30.52 12.87
CA TYR A 563 -8.41 -30.31 13.20
C TYR A 563 -9.35 -31.04 12.24
N ASN A 564 -10.52 -31.42 12.76
CA ASN A 564 -11.60 -31.93 11.92
C ASN A 564 -12.21 -30.80 11.09
N ILE A 565 -12.53 -31.07 9.82
CA ILE A 565 -13.21 -30.13 8.94
C ILE A 565 -14.72 -30.42 8.98
N SER A 566 -15.54 -29.36 9.12
CA SER A 566 -16.99 -29.49 9.01
C SER A 566 -17.38 -29.89 7.57
N SER A 567 -18.13 -30.99 7.42
CA SER A 567 -18.63 -31.42 6.11
C SER A 567 -19.98 -32.15 6.22
N LEU A 568 -20.80 -32.02 5.18
CA LEU A 568 -22.09 -32.70 5.02
C LEU A 568 -21.93 -33.97 4.16
N GLU A 569 -21.32 -35.06 4.66
CA GLU A 569 -21.50 -36.40 4.05
C GLU A 569 -21.63 -37.56 5.06
N THR A 570 -22.39 -38.55 4.60
CA THR A 570 -23.04 -39.70 5.24
C THR A 570 -22.12 -40.73 5.94
N VAL A 571 -22.70 -41.37 6.97
CA VAL A 571 -22.24 -42.58 7.67
C VAL A 571 -21.66 -43.64 6.71
N ASN A 572 -20.40 -44.05 6.92
CA ASN A 572 -20.04 -45.47 7.08
C ASN A 572 -18.59 -45.68 7.58
N SER A 573 -18.50 -46.64 8.50
CA SER A 573 -17.36 -47.17 9.24
C SER A 573 -16.11 -47.54 8.44
N GLN A 574 -14.91 -47.40 9.04
CA GLN A 574 -14.13 -48.54 9.59
C GLN A 574 -12.79 -48.13 10.23
N THR A 575 -12.65 -48.58 11.47
CA THR A 575 -11.47 -48.99 12.26
C THR A 575 -10.11 -49.17 11.55
N ARG A 576 -9.06 -48.57 12.14
CA ARG A 576 -7.67 -49.10 12.29
C ARG A 576 -6.88 -48.18 13.24
N SER A 577 -6.88 -48.45 14.55
CA SER A 577 -5.87 -49.21 15.30
C SER A 577 -4.45 -48.60 15.35
N GLN A 578 -4.13 -48.07 16.55
CA GLN A 578 -2.85 -47.91 17.24
C GLN A 578 -1.53 -48.30 16.53
N THR A 579 -0.53 -47.42 16.57
CA THR A 579 0.76 -47.53 17.33
C THR A 579 1.86 -46.68 16.68
N ASN A 580 2.38 -45.66 17.39
CA ASN A 580 3.76 -45.65 17.93
C ASN A 580 4.19 -44.26 18.43
N GLN A 581 4.88 -44.29 19.56
CA GLN A 581 5.50 -43.19 20.29
C GLN A 581 6.82 -42.72 19.63
N ASN A 582 7.23 -41.51 20.04
CA ASN A 582 8.54 -40.85 19.96
C ASN A 582 8.85 -39.98 18.72
N GLN A 583 8.82 -38.66 18.92
CA GLN A 583 9.96 -37.70 18.79
C GLN A 583 9.41 -36.26 18.91
N GLN A 584 9.54 -35.61 20.06
CA GLN A 584 10.58 -34.62 20.41
C GLN A 584 10.30 -33.19 19.87
N SER A 585 9.86 -32.32 20.79
CA SER A 585 10.01 -30.85 20.92
C SER A 585 10.51 -30.04 19.70
N TYR A 586 9.69 -29.10 19.23
CA TYR A 586 10.09 -27.98 18.37
C TYR A 586 9.83 -26.62 19.04
N TYR A 587 10.71 -26.25 19.97
CA TYR A 587 11.11 -24.85 20.20
C TYR A 587 12.59 -24.89 20.55
N THR A 588 13.46 -24.34 19.69
CA THR A 588 14.91 -24.43 19.92
C THR A 588 15.43 -23.28 20.78
N ARG A 589 16.27 -23.66 21.74
CA ARG A 589 17.15 -22.86 22.60
C ARG A 589 17.96 -21.76 21.90
N ASN A 590 18.02 -21.77 20.57
CA ASN A 590 18.85 -20.87 19.75
C ASN A 590 18.23 -19.48 19.55
N PHE A 591 16.90 -19.34 19.62
CA PHE A 591 16.24 -18.04 19.43
C PHE A 591 16.60 -17.03 20.54
N TYR A 592 16.60 -17.47 21.79
CA TYR A 592 17.01 -16.63 22.93
C TYR A 592 18.53 -16.41 23.06
N GLN A 593 19.36 -17.19 22.36
CA GLN A 593 20.82 -17.02 22.41
C GLN A 593 21.33 -15.95 21.42
N LEU A 594 20.67 -15.77 20.27
CA LEU A 594 21.13 -14.87 19.20
C LEU A 594 20.82 -13.37 19.44
N ILE A 595 19.66 -13.00 19.98
CA ILE A 595 19.32 -11.59 20.28
C ILE A 595 20.05 -11.09 21.55
N GLY A 596 20.29 -11.98 22.51
CA GLY A 596 20.87 -11.58 23.79
C GLY A 596 22.32 -11.06 23.73
N GLU A 597 23.10 -11.40 22.71
CA GLU A 597 24.52 -11.02 22.67
C GLU A 597 24.74 -9.55 22.32
N GLY A 598 23.99 -9.01 21.34
CA GLY A 598 24.04 -7.59 20.95
C GLY A 598 23.60 -6.64 22.06
N THR A 599 22.49 -6.96 22.75
CA THR A 599 22.03 -6.21 23.93
C THR A 599 23.04 -6.27 25.07
N ARG A 600 23.62 -7.44 25.36
CA ARG A 600 24.66 -7.58 26.40
C ARG A 600 25.94 -6.82 26.04
N SER A 601 26.34 -6.80 24.78
CA SER A 601 27.49 -6.04 24.30
C SER A 601 27.26 -4.54 24.45
N SER A 602 26.11 -4.05 23.98
CA SER A 602 25.70 -2.65 24.09
C SER A 602 25.67 -2.18 25.54
N ALA A 603 25.08 -2.97 26.45
CA ALA A 603 25.04 -2.66 27.87
C ALA A 603 26.45 -2.55 28.49
N ARG A 604 27.39 -3.43 28.11
CA ARG A 604 28.78 -3.41 28.61
C ARG A 604 29.55 -2.17 28.18
N GLU A 605 29.23 -1.59 27.03
CA GLU A 605 29.91 -0.41 26.49
C GLU A 605 29.23 0.89 26.98
N ILE A 606 27.90 0.91 27.07
CA ILE A 606 27.12 2.12 27.44
C ILE A 606 27.16 2.37 28.95
N ILE A 607 26.99 1.34 29.79
CA ILE A 607 26.87 1.54 31.25
C ILE A 607 28.13 2.19 31.86
N PRO A 608 29.38 1.78 31.55
CA PRO A 608 30.56 2.45 32.07
C PRO A 608 30.65 3.93 31.69
N LEU A 609 30.25 4.28 30.46
CA LEU A 609 30.20 5.67 30.00
C LEU A 609 29.14 6.48 30.77
N LEU A 610 27.97 5.88 31.02
CA LEU A 610 26.94 6.48 31.85
C LEU A 610 27.46 6.70 33.28
N LEU A 611 28.04 5.70 33.93
CA LEU A 611 28.54 5.81 35.30
C LEU A 611 29.67 6.85 35.42
N ASP A 612 30.52 6.98 34.40
CA ASP A 612 31.54 8.03 34.33
C ASP A 612 30.91 9.45 34.27
N LEU A 613 29.85 9.62 33.47
CA LEU A 613 29.11 10.89 33.38
C LEU A 613 28.40 11.25 34.70
N LEU A 614 28.02 10.26 35.49
CA LEU A 614 27.34 10.44 36.78
C LEU A 614 28.29 10.72 37.95
N GLN A 615 29.61 10.64 37.77
CA GLN A 615 30.55 10.97 38.85
C GLN A 615 30.38 12.43 39.34
N PRO A 616 30.48 12.69 40.67
CA PRO A 616 30.92 11.76 41.73
C PRO A 616 29.79 10.93 42.38
N ILE A 617 28.53 11.11 41.96
CA ILE A 617 27.36 10.49 42.57
C ILE A 617 26.91 9.30 41.72
N LEU A 618 27.31 8.09 42.10
CA LEU A 618 26.89 6.88 41.40
C LEU A 618 25.51 6.40 41.89
N PRO A 619 24.64 5.89 40.99
CA PRO A 619 23.35 5.31 41.39
C PRO A 619 23.60 4.06 42.24
N LYS A 620 22.87 3.92 43.34
CA LYS A 620 22.92 2.74 44.22
C LYS A 620 21.79 1.78 43.91
N SER A 621 20.73 2.27 43.26
CA SER A 621 19.53 1.52 42.90
C SER A 621 19.09 1.83 41.46
N VAL A 622 18.70 0.79 40.71
CA VAL A 622 18.31 0.89 39.29
C VAL A 622 16.99 0.16 39.05
N VAL A 623 16.06 0.80 38.35
CA VAL A 623 14.86 0.15 37.82
C VAL A 623 14.90 0.13 36.29
N ASP A 624 14.53 -1.00 35.70
CA ASP A 624 14.48 -1.20 34.25
C ASP A 624 13.03 -1.51 33.84
N VAL A 625 12.43 -0.60 33.07
CA VAL A 625 11.02 -0.64 32.66
C VAL A 625 10.95 -1.08 31.19
N GLY A 626 10.45 -2.29 30.97
CA GLY A 626 10.62 -3.07 29.74
C GLY A 626 11.92 -3.89 29.76
N CYS A 627 12.21 -4.56 30.88
CA CYS A 627 13.52 -5.17 31.12
C CYS A 627 13.78 -6.48 30.34
N GLY A 628 12.76 -7.07 29.72
CA GLY A 628 12.78 -8.38 29.09
C GLY A 628 13.33 -9.44 30.04
N THR A 629 14.37 -10.15 29.62
CA THR A 629 15.08 -11.13 30.46
C THR A 629 16.03 -10.51 31.50
N GLY A 630 16.10 -9.18 31.62
CA GLY A 630 16.93 -8.47 32.60
C GLY A 630 18.41 -8.29 32.20
N SER A 631 18.71 -8.25 30.90
CA SER A 631 20.11 -8.18 30.40
C SER A 631 20.86 -6.92 30.85
N TRP A 632 20.20 -5.76 30.85
CA TRP A 632 20.80 -4.49 31.27
C TRP A 632 21.04 -4.45 32.78
N LEU A 633 20.07 -4.89 33.58
CA LEU A 633 20.21 -5.02 35.03
C LEU A 633 21.33 -5.98 35.42
N ALA A 634 21.48 -7.12 34.75
CA ALA A 634 22.58 -8.04 35.00
C ALA A 634 23.97 -7.39 34.75
N ALA A 635 24.06 -6.44 33.80
CA ALA A 635 25.29 -5.69 33.56
C ALA A 635 25.56 -4.64 34.67
N PHE A 636 24.52 -3.96 35.17
CA PHE A 636 24.64 -3.09 36.36
C PHE A 636 25.09 -3.86 37.60
N GLN A 637 24.54 -5.05 37.84
CA GLN A 637 24.93 -5.92 38.96
C GLN A 637 26.41 -6.32 38.93
N LYS A 638 26.95 -6.61 37.74
CA LYS A 638 28.37 -6.92 37.56
C LYS A 638 29.30 -5.74 37.87
N LEU A 639 28.79 -4.51 37.79
CA LEU A 639 29.51 -3.29 38.13
C LEU A 639 29.28 -2.84 39.59
N GLY A 640 28.63 -3.68 40.41
CA GLY A 640 28.48 -3.48 41.85
C GLY A 640 27.17 -2.83 42.29
N ILE A 641 26.20 -2.64 41.39
CA ILE A 641 24.88 -2.10 41.72
C ILE A 641 23.90 -3.25 41.92
N ALA A 642 23.74 -3.68 43.18
CA ALA A 642 22.97 -4.88 43.52
C ALA A 642 21.44 -4.64 43.70
N ASP A 643 21.04 -3.42 44.05
CA ASP A 643 19.63 -3.04 44.24
C ASP A 643 18.98 -2.73 42.89
N CYS A 644 18.53 -3.79 42.21
CA CYS A 644 17.90 -3.71 40.91
C CYS A 644 16.46 -4.22 40.96
N LEU A 645 15.57 -3.59 40.18
CA LEU A 645 14.22 -4.07 39.91
C LEU A 645 13.95 -4.04 38.41
N GLY A 646 13.65 -5.20 37.83
CA GLY A 646 13.14 -5.32 36.46
C GLY A 646 11.62 -5.30 36.46
N ILE A 647 11.03 -4.52 35.56
CA ILE A 647 9.59 -4.43 35.35
C ILE A 647 9.31 -4.77 33.89
N ASP A 648 8.47 -5.75 33.63
CA ASP A 648 8.00 -6.11 32.29
C ASP A 648 6.70 -6.91 32.37
N GLY A 649 6.07 -7.25 31.25
CA GLY A 649 4.82 -8.02 31.23
C GLY A 649 4.96 -9.48 31.69
N ASP A 650 3.80 -10.14 31.87
CA ASP A 650 3.73 -11.56 32.24
C ASP A 650 4.20 -12.51 31.14
N TYR A 651 4.32 -12.02 29.89
CA TYR A 651 4.82 -12.78 28.74
C TYR A 651 6.32 -13.14 28.85
N VAL A 652 7.10 -12.48 29.73
CA VAL A 652 8.52 -12.81 29.90
C VAL A 652 8.69 -14.16 30.61
N ASP A 653 9.29 -15.13 29.92
CA ASP A 653 9.63 -16.44 30.49
C ASP A 653 10.59 -16.31 31.70
N ARG A 654 10.06 -16.62 32.88
CA ARG A 654 10.76 -16.52 34.17
C ARG A 654 11.99 -17.45 34.25
N THR A 655 12.04 -18.52 33.46
CA THR A 655 13.17 -19.45 33.42
C THR A 655 14.39 -18.89 32.69
N LEU A 656 14.21 -17.81 31.92
CA LEU A 656 15.27 -17.17 31.13
C LEU A 656 15.79 -15.88 31.77
N LEU A 657 15.29 -15.49 32.95
CA LEU A 657 15.74 -14.30 33.66
C LEU A 657 17.25 -14.37 33.99
N GLN A 658 17.95 -13.30 33.66
CA GLN A 658 19.36 -13.06 34.00
C GLN A 658 19.52 -12.34 35.35
N ILE A 659 18.40 -12.00 35.98
CA ILE A 659 18.31 -11.43 37.33
C ILE A 659 17.53 -12.39 38.24
N PRO A 660 17.75 -12.33 39.56
CA PRO A 660 16.94 -13.06 40.54
C PRO A 660 15.44 -12.81 40.37
N LEU A 661 14.61 -13.86 40.52
CA LEU A 661 13.16 -13.77 40.39
C LEU A 661 12.52 -12.75 41.36
N ASN A 662 13.09 -12.59 42.56
CA ASN A 662 12.64 -11.60 43.54
C ASN A 662 13.01 -10.15 43.19
N GLN A 663 13.75 -9.94 42.09
CA GLN A 663 14.10 -8.65 41.51
C GLN A 663 13.37 -8.41 40.19
N PHE A 664 12.36 -9.22 39.87
CA PHE A 664 11.49 -9.03 38.72
C PHE A 664 10.05 -8.80 39.22
N GLN A 665 9.37 -7.81 38.65
CA GLN A 665 7.96 -7.51 38.90
C GLN A 665 7.20 -7.45 37.58
N SER A 666 6.06 -8.14 37.51
CA SER A 666 5.17 -8.02 36.35
C SER A 666 4.37 -6.73 36.41
N ALA A 667 4.25 -5.99 35.30
CA ALA A 667 3.33 -4.87 35.17
C ALA A 667 2.92 -4.63 33.70
N ASP A 668 1.70 -4.16 33.47
CA ASP A 668 1.28 -3.64 32.16
C ASP A 668 1.83 -2.22 31.98
N LEU A 669 2.79 -2.07 31.06
CA LEU A 669 3.47 -0.80 30.79
C LEU A 669 2.55 0.23 30.11
N LYS A 670 1.36 -0.17 29.62
CA LYS A 670 0.34 0.75 29.10
C LYS A 670 -0.36 1.53 30.22
N GLN A 671 -0.30 1.03 31.46
CA GLN A 671 -0.91 1.62 32.64
C GLN A 671 0.13 2.34 33.52
N PRO A 672 -0.30 3.29 34.37
CA PRO A 672 0.58 3.91 35.36
C PRO A 672 1.23 2.87 36.29
N LEU A 673 2.54 2.95 36.50
CA LEU A 673 3.27 2.00 37.35
C LEU A 673 3.13 2.33 38.84
N GLU A 674 2.53 1.42 39.62
CA GLU A 674 2.41 1.54 41.07
C GLU A 674 3.57 0.85 41.79
N ILE A 675 4.71 1.56 41.94
CA ILE A 675 5.88 1.07 42.66
C ILE A 675 6.08 1.87 43.95
N ASN A 676 5.98 1.19 45.09
CA ASN A 676 6.05 1.80 46.43
C ASN A 676 7.48 2.15 46.89
N ARG A 677 8.36 2.56 45.98
CA ARG A 677 9.70 3.08 46.26
C ARG A 677 10.26 3.87 45.08
N LYS A 678 11.30 4.66 45.34
CA LYS A 678 12.08 5.36 44.30
C LYS A 678 13.44 4.71 44.10
N PHE A 679 14.02 4.99 42.93
CA PHE A 679 15.33 4.53 42.49
C PHE A 679 16.21 5.73 42.13
N ASP A 680 17.52 5.53 42.13
CA ASP A 680 18.47 6.57 41.74
C ASP A 680 18.49 6.77 40.21
N LEU A 681 18.28 5.67 39.46
CA LEU A 681 18.24 5.64 37.99
C LEU A 681 17.08 4.75 37.52
N ALA A 682 16.28 5.25 36.57
CA ALA A 682 15.35 4.45 35.80
C ALA A 682 15.87 4.31 34.36
N ILE A 683 15.72 3.13 33.76
CA ILE A 683 16.04 2.91 32.35
C ILE A 683 14.81 2.35 31.63
N SER A 684 14.66 2.71 30.36
CA SER A 684 13.67 2.13 29.44
C SER A 684 14.20 2.29 28.02
N LEU A 685 14.55 1.17 27.38
CA LEU A 685 15.37 1.17 26.16
C LEU A 685 14.76 0.30 25.08
N GLU A 686 14.27 0.93 24.01
CA GLU A 686 13.51 0.31 22.91
C GLU A 686 12.26 -0.40 23.44
N VAL A 687 11.41 0.37 24.12
CA VAL A 687 10.18 -0.09 24.79
C VAL A 687 8.99 0.77 24.37
N ALA A 688 9.16 2.10 24.38
CA ALA A 688 8.05 3.04 24.24
C ALA A 688 7.43 3.05 22.83
N GLU A 689 8.16 2.58 21.82
CA GLU A 689 7.69 2.37 20.44
C GLU A 689 6.67 1.25 20.32
N HIS A 690 6.62 0.31 21.27
CA HIS A 690 5.62 -0.76 21.33
C HIS A 690 4.34 -0.30 22.07
N LEU A 691 4.37 0.86 22.72
CA LEU A 691 3.23 1.42 23.45
C LEU A 691 2.48 2.41 22.56
N PRO A 692 1.14 2.38 22.51
CA PRO A 692 0.37 3.35 21.73
C PRO A 692 0.71 4.80 22.09
N ALA A 693 0.65 5.71 21.11
CA ALA A 693 0.94 7.13 21.32
C ALA A 693 0.11 7.79 22.45
N THR A 694 -1.10 7.28 22.69
CA THR A 694 -1.98 7.71 23.79
C THR A 694 -1.41 7.41 25.18
N CYS A 695 -0.55 6.39 25.30
CA CYS A 695 0.11 6.00 26.55
C CYS A 695 1.37 6.82 26.85
N ALA A 696 1.90 7.58 25.88
CA ALA A 696 3.21 8.24 26.00
C ALA A 696 3.32 9.14 27.24
N GLU A 697 2.29 9.95 27.53
CA GLU A 697 2.29 10.82 28.72
C GLU A 697 2.28 10.00 30.01
N ASN A 698 1.44 8.97 30.11
CA ASN A 698 1.36 8.12 31.30
C ASN A 698 2.61 7.26 31.52
N PHE A 699 3.24 6.81 30.43
CA PHE A 699 4.49 6.08 30.49
C PHE A 699 5.63 6.97 31.01
N VAL A 700 5.77 8.18 30.45
CA VAL A 700 6.74 9.17 30.94
C VAL A 700 6.42 9.59 32.39
N ASN A 701 5.15 9.71 32.76
CA ASN A 701 4.75 9.96 34.15
C ASN A 701 5.28 8.85 35.09
N SER A 702 5.17 7.60 34.68
CA SER A 702 5.65 6.45 35.47
C SER A 702 7.17 6.50 35.64
N LEU A 703 7.93 6.70 34.56
CA LEU A 703 9.39 6.80 34.63
C LEU A 703 9.85 7.97 35.52
N THR A 704 9.20 9.13 35.41
CA THR A 704 9.55 10.34 36.17
C THR A 704 9.16 10.28 37.65
N GLN A 705 8.22 9.41 38.03
CA GLN A 705 7.90 9.11 39.43
C GLN A 705 8.93 8.18 40.08
N LEU A 706 9.53 7.29 39.29
CA LEU A 706 10.46 6.26 39.75
C LEU A 706 11.85 6.80 40.07
N ALA A 707 12.42 7.67 39.24
CA ALA A 707 13.79 8.16 39.44
C ALA A 707 14.01 9.59 38.91
N PRO A 708 14.87 10.40 39.56
CA PRO A 708 15.24 11.73 39.10
C PRO A 708 16.21 11.73 37.90
N LEU A 709 16.76 10.56 37.55
CA LEU A 709 17.66 10.34 36.43
C LEU A 709 17.10 9.19 35.59
N ILE A 710 17.00 9.40 34.28
CA ILE A 710 16.37 8.45 33.35
C ILE A 710 17.27 8.26 32.13
N LEU A 711 17.55 7.01 31.79
CA LEU A 711 18.16 6.63 30.52
C LEU A 711 17.07 6.08 29.60
N PHE A 712 16.80 6.75 28.50
CA PHE A 712 15.64 6.47 27.67
C PHE A 712 16.04 6.28 26.21
N SER A 713 15.45 5.29 25.54
CA SER A 713 15.52 5.15 24.09
C SER A 713 14.20 4.61 23.54
N ALA A 714 13.81 5.09 22.36
CA ALA A 714 12.65 4.62 21.63
C ALA A 714 12.86 4.86 20.13
N ALA A 715 12.36 3.94 19.30
CA ALA A 715 12.52 3.98 17.85
C ALA A 715 12.06 5.29 17.20
N ILE A 716 12.88 5.81 16.27
CA ILE A 716 12.48 6.89 15.36
C ILE A 716 11.56 6.36 14.23
N PRO A 717 10.78 7.23 13.56
CA PRO A 717 9.91 6.79 12.46
C PRO A 717 10.67 6.06 11.36
N PHE A 718 10.10 4.95 10.90
CA PHE A 718 10.62 4.04 9.88
C PHE A 718 11.91 3.32 10.28
N GLN A 719 12.28 3.32 11.56
CA GLN A 719 13.35 2.45 12.06
C GLN A 719 12.96 0.97 11.86
N GLY A 720 11.67 0.67 11.97
CA GLY A 720 11.13 -0.68 11.86
C GLY A 720 11.47 -1.54 13.08
N GLY A 721 10.80 -2.69 13.18
CA GLY A 721 10.92 -3.63 14.29
C GLY A 721 9.65 -4.46 14.43
N VAL A 722 9.66 -5.42 15.34
CA VAL A 722 8.49 -6.26 15.60
C VAL A 722 7.52 -5.46 16.47
N GLU A 723 6.26 -5.31 16.07
CA GLU A 723 5.21 -4.65 16.89
C GLU A 723 5.51 -3.18 17.27
N HIS A 724 6.23 -2.43 16.43
CA HIS A 724 6.37 -0.99 16.62
C HIS A 724 5.08 -0.27 16.19
N VAL A 725 4.43 0.43 17.12
CA VAL A 725 3.16 1.15 16.91
C VAL A 725 3.28 2.65 17.17
N ASN A 726 4.38 3.10 17.76
CA ASN A 726 4.60 4.48 18.17
C ASN A 726 6.06 4.91 17.97
N GLU A 727 6.56 4.70 16.76
CA GLU A 727 7.85 5.25 16.34
C GLU A 727 7.76 6.77 16.25
N GLN A 728 8.55 7.48 17.05
CA GLN A 728 8.45 8.93 17.20
C GLN A 728 9.82 9.58 17.25
N TRP A 729 9.93 10.79 16.69
CA TRP A 729 11.16 11.56 16.77
C TRP A 729 11.51 11.89 18.24
N PRO A 730 12.80 11.98 18.62
CA PRO A 730 13.17 12.19 20.02
C PRO A 730 12.54 13.43 20.67
N GLN A 731 12.25 14.47 19.88
CA GLN A 731 11.55 15.68 20.34
C GLN A 731 10.16 15.38 20.92
N TYR A 732 9.46 14.37 20.42
CA TYR A 732 8.17 13.92 20.95
C TYR A 732 8.30 13.48 22.41
N TRP A 733 9.28 12.65 22.72
CA TRP A 733 9.54 12.18 24.08
C TRP A 733 10.06 13.29 24.98
N VAL A 734 10.95 14.14 24.45
CA VAL A 734 11.50 15.30 25.16
C VAL A 734 10.41 16.25 25.63
N TYR A 735 9.37 16.48 24.83
CA TYR A 735 8.23 17.30 25.21
C TYR A 735 7.56 16.79 26.51
N TYR A 736 7.31 15.49 26.63
CA TYR A 736 6.69 14.91 27.83
C TYR A 736 7.61 14.97 29.05
N PHE A 737 8.90 14.71 28.89
CA PHE A 737 9.88 14.83 29.98
C PHE A 737 10.03 16.28 30.46
N GLN A 738 10.08 17.25 29.55
CA GLN A 738 10.18 18.68 29.88
C GLN A 738 8.95 19.19 30.65
N LYS A 739 7.74 18.71 30.32
CA LYS A 739 6.52 18.98 31.10
C LYS A 739 6.66 18.57 32.58
N LYS A 740 7.53 17.62 32.90
CA LYS A 740 7.81 17.15 34.27
C LYS A 740 9.07 17.76 34.89
N GLY A 741 9.66 18.76 34.23
CA GLY A 741 10.85 19.44 34.72
C GLY A 741 12.15 18.64 34.51
N TYR A 742 12.18 17.72 33.56
CA TYR A 742 13.40 17.00 33.17
C TYR A 742 14.08 17.70 32.00
N ALA A 743 15.39 17.85 32.09
CA ALA A 743 16.26 18.33 31.03
C ALA A 743 16.81 17.15 30.22
N VAL A 744 16.78 17.24 28.89
CA VAL A 744 17.41 16.27 27.99
C VAL A 744 18.90 16.59 27.81
N ILE A 745 19.74 15.56 27.78
CA ILE A 745 21.18 15.67 27.55
C ILE A 745 21.60 14.65 26.50
N ASP A 746 22.00 15.12 25.32
CA ASP A 746 22.45 14.28 24.22
C ASP A 746 23.98 14.21 24.15
N CYS A 747 24.56 13.36 25.01
CA CYS A 747 26.01 13.17 25.09
C CYS A 747 26.45 11.72 24.85
N LEU A 748 25.61 10.73 25.14
CA LEU A 748 25.94 9.32 24.93
C LEU A 748 26.02 8.98 23.45
N ARG A 749 25.04 9.42 22.63
CA ARG A 749 25.03 9.16 21.18
C ARG A 749 26.32 9.62 20.52
N LYS A 750 26.83 10.81 20.87
CA LYS A 750 28.11 11.35 20.38
C LYS A 750 29.31 10.44 20.68
N LYS A 751 29.31 9.74 21.81
CA LYS A 751 30.40 8.84 22.24
C LYS A 751 30.30 7.44 21.63
N ILE A 752 29.09 6.98 21.32
CA ILE A 752 28.84 5.60 20.85
C ILE A 752 28.43 5.52 19.38
N TRP A 753 28.24 6.66 18.69
CA TRP A 753 27.73 6.74 17.31
C TRP A 753 28.44 5.75 16.38
N ASN A 754 29.77 5.75 16.40
CA ASN A 754 30.57 4.88 15.53
C ASN A 754 31.12 3.63 16.25
N ASN A 755 30.57 3.26 17.41
CA ASN A 755 31.04 2.09 18.16
C ASN A 755 30.37 0.81 17.63
N ASP A 756 31.13 -0.04 16.94
CA ASP A 756 30.63 -1.29 16.34
C ASP A 756 30.18 -2.35 17.36
N LYS A 757 30.50 -2.19 18.64
CA LYS A 757 30.05 -3.07 19.71
C LYS A 757 28.69 -2.69 20.29
N VAL A 758 28.16 -1.53 19.89
CA VAL A 758 26.85 -1.03 20.28
C VAL A 758 25.89 -1.19 19.11
N GLU A 759 24.71 -1.73 19.38
CA GLU A 759 23.71 -1.91 18.33
C GLU A 759 23.27 -0.54 17.77
N PRO A 760 23.06 -0.44 16.44
CA PRO A 760 22.77 0.83 15.78
C PRO A 760 21.55 1.57 16.33
N TRP A 761 20.51 0.84 16.75
CA TRP A 761 19.30 1.44 17.34
C TRP A 761 19.57 2.08 18.71
N TYR A 762 20.39 1.48 19.58
CA TYR A 762 20.81 2.14 20.82
C TYR A 762 21.70 3.36 20.55
N ALA A 763 22.61 3.29 19.58
CA ALA A 763 23.44 4.43 19.19
C ALA A 763 22.60 5.60 18.63
N GLN A 764 21.51 5.28 17.95
CA GLN A 764 20.55 6.22 17.37
C GLN A 764 19.64 6.88 18.41
N ASN A 765 19.07 6.11 19.33
CA ASN A 765 17.92 6.53 20.12
C ASN A 765 18.24 6.98 21.56
N ILE A 766 19.39 6.59 22.12
CA ILE A 766 19.61 6.73 23.56
C ILE A 766 19.82 8.18 24.02
N LEU A 767 19.08 8.62 25.03
CA LEU A 767 19.15 9.95 25.62
C LEU A 767 19.14 9.88 27.15
N ILE A 768 19.74 10.88 27.78
CA ILE A 768 19.69 11.05 29.24
C ILE A 768 18.69 12.15 29.57
N PHE A 769 17.81 11.90 30.54
CA PHE A 769 16.92 12.89 31.12
C PHE A 769 17.22 13.05 32.62
N VAL A 770 17.39 14.30 33.07
CA VAL A 770 17.69 14.62 34.47
C VAL A 770 16.70 15.63 34.99
N LYS A 771 16.10 15.38 36.15
CA LYS A 771 15.25 16.38 36.82
C LYS A 771 16.10 17.61 37.15
N GLN A 772 15.66 18.80 36.72
CA GLN A 772 16.49 20.02 36.74
C GLN A 772 17.13 20.32 38.12
N GLU A 773 16.41 20.09 39.20
CA GLU A 773 16.91 20.31 40.58
C GLU A 773 18.07 19.38 40.98
N TYR A 774 18.18 18.20 40.36
CA TYR A 774 19.28 17.24 40.58
C TYR A 774 20.48 17.48 39.68
N LEU A 775 20.33 18.22 38.59
CA LEU A 775 21.37 18.40 37.57
C LEU A 775 22.66 19.00 38.15
N SER A 776 22.54 19.93 39.11
CA SER A 776 23.69 20.56 39.78
C SER A 776 24.61 19.57 40.54
N GLY A 777 24.09 18.40 40.93
CA GLY A 777 24.85 17.33 41.58
C GLY A 777 25.76 16.54 40.64
N TYR A 778 25.62 16.72 39.32
CA TYR A 778 26.37 16.00 38.29
C TYR A 778 27.19 16.98 37.41
N PRO A 779 28.37 17.44 37.87
CA PRO A 779 29.14 18.48 37.18
C PRO A 779 29.45 18.18 35.71
N ARG A 780 29.66 16.90 35.39
CA ARG A 780 29.93 16.45 34.00
C ARG A 780 28.69 16.56 33.13
N LEU A 781 27.51 16.17 33.62
CA LEU A 781 26.25 16.34 32.90
C LEU A 781 25.85 17.81 32.74
N VAL A 782 26.17 18.69 33.70
CA VAL A 782 25.97 20.14 33.56
C VAL A 782 26.71 20.68 32.34
N ASN A 783 27.97 20.26 32.15
CA ASN A 783 28.76 20.69 31.01
C ASN A 783 28.16 20.17 29.69
N GLU A 784 27.74 18.91 29.62
CA GLU A 784 27.12 18.32 28.42
C GLU A 784 25.75 18.95 28.10
N TYR A 785 24.96 19.29 29.12
CA TYR A 785 23.66 19.95 28.95
C TYR A 785 23.79 21.29 28.19
N GLN A 786 24.81 22.09 28.52
CA GLN A 786 25.07 23.36 27.83
C GLN A 786 25.44 23.18 26.34
N HIS A 787 25.89 21.99 25.95
CA HIS A 787 26.29 21.64 24.58
C HIS A 787 25.27 20.74 23.87
N THR A 788 24.08 20.57 24.44
CA THR A 788 22.98 19.83 23.81
C THR A 788 22.22 20.75 22.86
N ASP A 789 22.23 20.45 21.56
CA ASP A 789 21.51 21.21 20.53
C ASP A 789 20.15 20.56 20.24
N MET A 790 19.08 21.26 20.60
CA MET A 790 17.70 20.79 20.42
C MET A 790 17.32 20.58 18.95
N ASN A 791 17.96 21.29 18.02
CA ASN A 791 17.72 21.14 16.58
C ASN A 791 18.38 19.88 16.01
N GLN A 792 19.35 19.29 16.72
CA GLN A 792 20.08 18.09 16.30
C GLN A 792 19.58 16.80 16.94
N LEU A 793 18.45 16.83 17.64
CA LEU A 793 17.89 15.61 18.24
C LEU A 793 17.35 14.65 17.17
N ALA A 794 16.78 15.18 16.08
CA ALA A 794 16.27 14.43 14.93
C ALA A 794 17.35 14.19 13.87
N ILE A 795 18.33 13.37 14.23
CA ILE A 795 19.39 12.89 13.33
C ILE A 795 19.16 11.40 13.04
N VAL A 796 19.56 10.94 11.85
CA VAL A 796 19.47 9.52 11.46
C VAL A 796 20.86 8.92 11.35
N HIS A 797 21.06 7.78 12.01
CA HIS A 797 22.31 7.07 12.06
C HIS A 797 22.66 6.50 10.68
N PRO A 798 23.88 6.70 10.16
CA PRO A 798 24.24 6.25 8.82
C PRO A 798 23.99 4.75 8.60
N LYS A 799 24.29 3.88 9.58
CA LYS A 799 24.01 2.44 9.46
C LYS A 799 22.51 2.16 9.32
N ILE A 800 21.64 2.85 10.06
CA ILE A 800 20.18 2.69 9.94
C ILE A 800 19.73 3.18 8.58
N TYR A 801 20.17 4.37 8.16
CA TYR A 801 19.88 4.91 6.83
C TYR A 801 20.35 3.98 5.70
N PHE A 802 21.56 3.44 5.79
CA PHE A 802 22.09 2.50 4.81
C PHE A 802 21.41 1.15 4.86
N TYR A 803 20.96 0.67 6.02
CA TYR A 803 20.15 -0.54 6.11
C TYR A 803 18.79 -0.34 5.45
N SER A 804 18.12 0.79 5.68
CA SER A 804 16.86 1.12 5.00
C SER A 804 17.06 1.28 3.49
N LEU A 805 18.16 1.92 3.06
CA LEU A 805 18.52 2.00 1.64
C LEU A 805 18.91 0.64 1.03
N GLN A 806 19.61 -0.21 1.76
CA GLN A 806 19.95 -1.57 1.31
C GLN A 806 18.76 -2.50 1.32
N ALA A 807 17.81 -2.33 2.24
CA ALA A 807 16.53 -3.02 2.24
C ALA A 807 15.69 -2.55 1.05
N ALA A 808 15.63 -1.24 0.77
CA ALA A 808 14.99 -0.72 -0.43
C ALA A 808 15.68 -1.19 -1.72
N LYS A 809 17.01 -1.23 -1.75
CA LYS A 809 17.79 -1.81 -2.86
C LYS A 809 17.61 -3.31 -2.97
N LYS A 810 17.58 -4.06 -1.87
CA LYS A 810 17.27 -5.49 -1.86
C LYS A 810 15.85 -5.75 -2.28
N SER A 811 14.87 -4.92 -1.94
CA SER A 811 13.51 -5.06 -2.46
C SER A 811 13.46 -4.76 -3.96
N ALA A 812 14.24 -3.80 -4.44
CA ALA A 812 14.40 -3.51 -5.87
C ALA A 812 15.19 -4.60 -6.64
N ASP A 813 16.22 -5.19 -6.01
CA ASP A 813 17.06 -6.26 -6.54
C ASP A 813 16.38 -7.63 -6.39
N ASN A 814 15.57 -7.85 -5.35
CA ASN A 814 14.73 -9.03 -5.14
C ASN A 814 13.54 -9.04 -6.11
N LEU A 815 13.01 -7.88 -6.49
CA LEU A 815 12.13 -7.76 -7.66
C LEU A 815 12.84 -8.15 -8.98
N GLN A 816 14.19 -8.19 -9.02
CA GLN A 816 14.99 -8.74 -10.13
C GLN A 816 15.51 -10.18 -9.88
N SER A 817 15.62 -10.66 -8.64
CA SER A 817 16.28 -11.94 -8.29
C SER A 817 15.43 -12.99 -7.57
N GLU A 818 14.23 -12.67 -7.08
CA GLU A 818 13.29 -13.66 -6.48
C GLU A 818 12.53 -14.48 -7.52
N SER A 819 12.80 -14.26 -8.81
CA SER A 819 12.42 -15.19 -9.88
C SER A 819 13.28 -16.47 -9.92
N VAL A 820 14.25 -16.65 -9.00
CA VAL A 820 15.16 -17.80 -9.00
C VAL A 820 15.39 -18.40 -7.59
N LYS A 821 14.63 -19.49 -7.29
CA LYS A 821 14.82 -20.54 -6.22
C LYS A 821 14.18 -20.22 -4.85
N GLN A 822 13.37 -21.08 -4.21
CA GLN A 822 13.21 -22.54 -4.28
C GLN A 822 11.74 -22.96 -4.23
N VAL A 823 11.33 -23.82 -5.18
CA VAL A 823 10.14 -24.67 -5.10
C VAL A 823 10.63 -26.07 -4.74
N SER A 824 10.20 -26.62 -3.60
CA SER A 824 10.27 -28.06 -3.31
C SER A 824 8.88 -28.70 -3.51
N ALA A 825 8.84 -29.70 -4.39
CA ALA A 825 7.73 -30.60 -4.78
C ALA A 825 6.84 -31.11 -3.61
N SER A 826 5.54 -31.44 -3.72
CA SER A 826 4.43 -31.42 -4.72
C SER A 826 3.12 -31.76 -3.95
N PRO A 827 1.91 -31.58 -4.52
CA PRO A 827 1.02 -32.75 -4.66
C PRO A 827 0.37 -32.92 -6.06
N GLN A 828 0.33 -34.20 -6.46
CA GLN A 828 -0.35 -34.93 -7.56
C GLN A 828 -0.62 -34.27 -8.93
N LEU A 829 0.03 -34.84 -9.96
CA LEU A 829 0.03 -34.45 -11.38
C LEU A 829 -1.27 -34.69 -12.18
N ALA A 830 -2.32 -35.25 -11.59
CA ALA A 830 -3.43 -35.84 -12.37
C ALA A 830 -4.51 -34.83 -12.85
N ASP A 831 -4.71 -33.70 -12.17
CA ASP A 831 -5.87 -32.82 -12.41
C ASP A 831 -5.56 -31.47 -13.08
N ARG A 832 -4.34 -31.26 -13.59
CA ARG A 832 -3.96 -29.97 -14.21
C ARG A 832 -4.33 -29.93 -15.71
N PRO A 833 -4.78 -28.80 -16.30
CA PRO A 833 -5.20 -28.75 -17.71
C PRO A 833 -4.06 -28.99 -18.72
N LEU A 834 -4.28 -29.84 -19.72
CA LEU A 834 -3.26 -30.09 -20.76
C LEU A 834 -3.06 -28.84 -21.63
N VAL A 835 -1.80 -28.39 -21.76
CA VAL A 835 -1.39 -27.33 -22.69
C VAL A 835 -0.73 -27.94 -23.94
N SER A 836 -1.25 -27.64 -25.13
CA SER A 836 -0.61 -28.02 -26.39
C SER A 836 0.24 -26.89 -26.92
N VAL A 837 1.55 -27.10 -26.96
CA VAL A 837 2.50 -26.17 -27.58
C VAL A 837 2.66 -26.53 -29.06
N ILE A 838 2.31 -25.59 -29.93
CA ILE A 838 2.29 -25.79 -31.38
C ILE A 838 3.51 -25.12 -31.99
N ILE A 839 4.41 -25.92 -32.58
CA ILE A 839 5.67 -25.44 -33.16
C ILE A 839 5.61 -25.60 -34.69
N PRO A 840 5.18 -24.58 -35.45
CA PRO A 840 5.29 -24.59 -36.90
C PRO A 840 6.75 -24.43 -37.31
N CYS A 841 7.20 -25.17 -38.31
CA CYS A 841 8.59 -25.12 -38.77
C CYS A 841 8.69 -25.29 -40.29
N TYR A 842 9.44 -24.39 -40.94
CA TYR A 842 9.79 -24.45 -42.36
C TYR A 842 11.24 -24.02 -42.57
N ASN A 843 12.13 -24.95 -42.88
CA ASN A 843 13.57 -24.72 -43.07
C ASN A 843 14.31 -24.14 -41.83
N GLN A 844 13.87 -24.49 -40.62
CA GLN A 844 14.45 -24.00 -39.36
C GLN A 844 15.05 -25.12 -38.49
N SER A 845 15.62 -26.15 -39.13
CA SER A 845 16.17 -27.31 -38.41
C SER A 845 17.20 -26.95 -37.32
N HIS A 846 17.93 -25.87 -37.53
CA HIS A 846 18.98 -25.36 -36.63
C HIS A 846 18.43 -24.80 -35.31
N PHE A 847 17.18 -24.30 -35.30
CA PHE A 847 16.59 -23.70 -34.10
C PHE A 847 15.59 -24.62 -33.39
N LEU A 848 14.98 -25.55 -34.11
CA LEU A 848 13.91 -26.42 -33.61
C LEU A 848 14.26 -27.12 -32.29
N LEU A 849 15.51 -27.54 -32.11
CA LEU A 849 15.92 -28.23 -30.88
C LEU A 849 15.90 -27.30 -29.66
N GLU A 850 16.27 -26.02 -29.81
CA GLU A 850 16.23 -25.03 -28.73
C GLU A 850 14.78 -24.75 -28.31
N ALA A 851 13.87 -24.57 -29.28
CA ALA A 851 12.45 -24.38 -29.03
C ALA A 851 11.83 -25.59 -28.30
N VAL A 852 12.05 -26.81 -28.78
CA VAL A 852 11.58 -28.05 -28.13
C VAL A 852 12.14 -28.21 -26.72
N THR A 853 13.44 -27.94 -26.55
CA THR A 853 14.10 -28.02 -25.23
C THR A 853 13.53 -27.01 -24.25
N SER A 854 13.17 -25.81 -24.72
CA SER A 854 12.53 -24.77 -23.88
C SER A 854 11.18 -25.21 -23.31
N VAL A 855 10.41 -26.00 -24.07
CA VAL A 855 9.13 -26.57 -23.61
C VAL A 855 9.37 -27.74 -22.64
N ILE A 856 10.34 -28.62 -22.94
CA ILE A 856 10.72 -29.72 -22.05
C ILE A 856 11.10 -29.22 -20.66
N ASN A 857 11.80 -28.08 -20.62
CA ASN A 857 12.30 -27.47 -19.40
C ASN A 857 11.27 -26.60 -18.64
N GLN A 858 10.03 -26.50 -19.11
CA GLN A 858 8.99 -25.75 -18.41
C GLN A 858 8.74 -26.30 -17.02
N THR A 859 8.49 -25.43 -16.05
CA THR A 859 8.16 -25.82 -14.67
C THR A 859 6.78 -26.46 -14.57
N TYR A 860 5.85 -26.05 -15.44
CA TYR A 860 4.60 -26.77 -15.68
C TYR A 860 4.86 -28.06 -16.48
N LYS A 861 4.34 -29.20 -16.02
CA LYS A 861 4.67 -30.52 -16.59
C LYS A 861 3.57 -31.18 -17.43
N ASN A 862 2.31 -30.68 -17.38
CA ASN A 862 1.23 -31.29 -18.16
C ASN A 862 1.04 -30.60 -19.52
N TRP A 863 1.95 -30.88 -20.45
CA TRP A 863 1.92 -30.34 -21.80
C TRP A 863 2.16 -31.43 -22.86
N GLU A 864 1.81 -31.11 -24.11
CA GLU A 864 2.25 -31.84 -25.30
C GLU A 864 2.88 -30.87 -26.31
N ILE A 865 3.76 -31.38 -27.16
CA ILE A 865 4.38 -30.63 -28.26
C ILE A 865 3.89 -31.21 -29.58
N ILE A 866 3.42 -30.35 -30.47
CA ILE A 866 3.05 -30.71 -31.85
C ILE A 866 3.93 -29.89 -32.78
N ILE A 867 4.93 -30.57 -33.36
CA ILE A 867 5.81 -30.01 -34.38
C ILE A 867 5.10 -30.17 -35.72
N VAL A 868 4.86 -29.07 -36.42
CA VAL A 868 4.27 -29.08 -37.77
C VAL A 868 5.35 -28.69 -38.76
N ASN A 869 5.92 -29.70 -39.44
CA ASN A 869 6.87 -29.48 -40.52
C ASN A 869 6.10 -29.12 -41.79
N ASP A 870 6.11 -27.85 -42.16
CA ASP A 870 5.37 -27.29 -43.29
C ASP A 870 6.13 -27.45 -44.62
N GLY A 871 6.59 -28.66 -44.90
CA GLY A 871 7.24 -29.02 -46.16
C GLY A 871 8.70 -28.54 -46.29
N SER A 872 9.46 -28.53 -45.18
CA SER A 872 10.87 -28.14 -45.19
C SER A 872 11.71 -28.96 -46.18
N LEU A 873 12.67 -28.30 -46.83
CA LEU A 873 13.64 -28.90 -47.73
C LEU A 873 14.98 -29.22 -47.02
N ASP A 874 15.17 -28.71 -45.81
CA ASP A 874 16.34 -28.97 -44.97
C ASP A 874 16.16 -30.22 -44.08
N THR A 875 17.04 -30.38 -43.09
CA THR A 875 17.02 -31.52 -42.16
C THR A 875 15.93 -31.46 -41.08
N THR A 876 14.93 -30.57 -41.15
CA THR A 876 13.93 -30.36 -40.10
C THR A 876 13.20 -31.64 -39.71
N SER A 877 12.75 -32.44 -40.69
CA SER A 877 12.08 -33.73 -40.43
C SER A 877 12.97 -34.69 -39.62
N THR A 878 14.27 -34.71 -39.94
CA THR A 878 15.25 -35.55 -39.24
C THR A 878 15.48 -35.05 -37.81
N VAL A 879 15.63 -33.73 -37.62
CA VAL A 879 15.80 -33.12 -36.29
C VAL A 879 14.56 -33.37 -35.41
N ALA A 880 13.36 -33.21 -35.95
CA ALA A 880 12.11 -33.49 -35.23
C ALA A 880 12.00 -34.97 -34.82
N LYS A 881 12.28 -35.91 -35.75
CA LYS A 881 12.28 -37.35 -35.47
C LYS A 881 13.32 -37.71 -34.40
N ASN A 882 14.50 -37.10 -34.44
CA ASN A 882 15.52 -37.29 -33.41
C ASN A 882 15.08 -36.73 -32.05
N ALA A 883 14.48 -35.53 -32.02
CA ALA A 883 13.96 -34.92 -30.79
C ALA A 883 12.89 -35.78 -30.12
N ILE A 884 12.02 -36.44 -30.91
CA ILE A 884 11.03 -37.42 -30.42
C ILE A 884 11.74 -38.67 -29.89
N ALA A 885 12.70 -39.22 -30.65
CA ALA A 885 13.39 -40.46 -30.29
C ALA A 885 14.21 -40.36 -29.00
N VAL A 886 14.82 -39.20 -28.72
CA VAL A 886 15.62 -38.98 -27.50
C VAL A 886 14.77 -38.57 -26.28
N ASN A 887 13.47 -38.28 -26.47
CA ASN A 887 12.54 -37.88 -25.43
C ASN A 887 11.26 -38.75 -25.39
N PRO A 888 11.37 -40.10 -25.37
CA PRO A 888 10.22 -41.00 -25.48
C PRO A 888 9.21 -40.89 -24.32
N GLN A 889 9.62 -40.31 -23.18
CA GLN A 889 8.78 -40.06 -22.02
C GLN A 889 7.85 -38.85 -22.17
N HIS A 890 8.06 -38.01 -23.19
CA HIS A 890 7.30 -36.78 -23.40
C HIS A 890 6.33 -36.92 -24.59
N GLN A 891 5.19 -36.22 -24.53
CA GLN A 891 4.18 -36.24 -25.59
C GLN A 891 4.58 -35.30 -26.73
N ILE A 892 5.50 -35.75 -27.59
CA ILE A 892 5.99 -34.99 -28.75
C ILE A 892 5.52 -35.67 -30.04
N ARG A 893 4.83 -34.94 -30.91
CA ARG A 893 4.32 -35.43 -32.20
C ARG A 893 4.86 -34.59 -33.35
N LEU A 894 5.12 -35.25 -34.48
CA LEU A 894 5.48 -34.61 -35.74
C LEU A 894 4.32 -34.78 -36.73
N ILE A 895 3.90 -33.67 -37.34
CA ILE A 895 2.98 -33.65 -38.48
C ILE A 895 3.78 -33.16 -39.69
N GLU A 896 3.78 -33.94 -40.77
CA GLU A 896 4.39 -33.54 -42.04
C GLU A 896 3.28 -33.13 -43.01
N GLN A 897 3.39 -31.93 -43.58
CA GLN A 897 2.48 -31.42 -44.61
C GLN A 897 3.27 -30.78 -45.75
N ALA A 898 2.61 -30.59 -46.90
CA ALA A 898 3.15 -29.73 -47.95
C ALA A 898 3.09 -28.25 -47.49
N ASN A 899 4.06 -27.44 -47.94
CA ASN A 899 4.16 -26.02 -47.56
C ASN A 899 2.88 -25.26 -47.91
N GLN A 900 2.13 -24.88 -46.89
CA GLN A 900 0.87 -24.14 -46.98
C GLN A 900 0.93 -22.78 -46.27
N GLY A 901 2.04 -22.46 -45.61
CA GLY A 901 2.26 -21.24 -44.85
C GLY A 901 2.00 -21.41 -43.35
N ILE A 902 2.61 -20.53 -42.55
CA ILE A 902 2.60 -20.61 -41.09
C ILE A 902 1.20 -20.61 -40.47
N SER A 903 0.24 -19.85 -41.02
CA SER A 903 -1.15 -19.86 -40.57
C SER A 903 -1.78 -21.24 -40.68
N MET A 904 -1.56 -21.91 -41.82
CA MET A 904 -2.07 -23.26 -42.04
C MET A 904 -1.33 -24.28 -41.18
N ALA A 905 -0.01 -24.14 -41.00
CA ALA A 905 0.74 -24.99 -40.09
C ALA A 905 0.24 -24.87 -38.64
N ARG A 906 -0.03 -23.66 -38.14
CA ARG A 906 -0.64 -23.41 -36.82
C ARG A 906 -2.02 -24.04 -36.73
N ASN A 907 -2.89 -23.82 -37.72
CA ASN A 907 -4.23 -24.42 -37.75
C ASN A 907 -4.18 -25.96 -37.75
N THR A 908 -3.31 -26.59 -38.54
CA THR A 908 -3.13 -28.04 -38.55
C THR A 908 -2.70 -28.55 -37.17
N GLY A 909 -1.74 -27.89 -36.54
CA GLY A 909 -1.28 -28.25 -35.20
C GLY A 909 -2.38 -28.11 -34.13
N ILE A 910 -3.10 -26.99 -34.14
CA ILE A 910 -4.20 -26.73 -33.18
C ILE A 910 -5.37 -27.69 -33.40
N ALA A 911 -5.70 -28.02 -34.65
CA ALA A 911 -6.72 -29.02 -34.94
C ALA A 911 -6.36 -30.38 -34.35
N ALA A 912 -5.08 -30.78 -34.47
CA ALA A 912 -4.55 -32.04 -33.92
C ALA A 912 -4.28 -32.02 -32.40
N ALA A 913 -4.42 -30.87 -31.74
CA ALA A 913 -4.16 -30.68 -30.31
C ALA A 913 -5.19 -31.38 -29.41
N ASN A 914 -4.71 -32.08 -28.39
CA ASN A 914 -5.52 -32.69 -27.33
C ASN A 914 -5.70 -31.75 -26.12
N GLY A 915 -4.85 -30.73 -25.99
CA GLY A 915 -4.89 -29.75 -24.90
C GLY A 915 -6.09 -28.82 -24.96
N GLN A 916 -6.54 -28.43 -23.77
CA GLN A 916 -7.59 -27.42 -23.59
C GLN A 916 -7.05 -26.02 -23.86
N TYR A 917 -5.75 -25.83 -23.60
CA TYR A 917 -5.05 -24.57 -23.82
C TYR A 917 -4.03 -24.73 -24.93
N ILE A 918 -3.91 -23.70 -25.75
CA ILE A 918 -3.08 -23.65 -26.94
C ILE A 918 -2.04 -22.56 -26.77
N MET A 919 -0.79 -22.89 -27.05
CA MET A 919 0.31 -21.92 -27.12
C MET A 919 1.09 -22.09 -28.43
N PRO A 920 0.98 -21.14 -29.36
CA PRO A 920 1.88 -21.09 -30.52
C PRO A 920 3.31 -20.74 -30.07
N LEU A 921 4.30 -21.44 -30.60
CA LEU A 921 5.72 -21.13 -30.37
C LEU A 921 6.46 -21.25 -31.70
N ASP A 922 7.03 -20.15 -32.20
CA ASP A 922 7.82 -20.18 -33.42
C ASP A 922 9.13 -20.95 -33.18
N ALA A 923 9.60 -21.70 -34.18
CA ALA A 923 10.70 -22.65 -34.01
C ALA A 923 12.08 -21.99 -33.76
N ASP A 924 12.19 -20.68 -33.97
CA ASP A 924 13.35 -19.84 -33.66
C ASP A 924 13.31 -19.17 -32.27
N ASP A 925 12.19 -19.26 -31.56
CA ASP A 925 12.01 -18.66 -30.23
C ASP A 925 12.18 -19.67 -29.08
N ILE A 926 12.37 -19.13 -27.86
CA ILE A 926 12.60 -19.93 -26.65
C ILE A 926 11.66 -19.47 -25.54
N LEU A 927 10.82 -20.38 -25.03
CA LEU A 927 9.98 -20.08 -23.86
C LEU A 927 10.82 -19.85 -22.61
N ALA A 928 10.44 -18.85 -21.82
CA ALA A 928 10.99 -18.68 -20.48
C ALA A 928 10.55 -19.85 -19.56
N PRO A 929 11.35 -20.29 -18.57
CA PRO A 929 11.08 -21.51 -17.80
C PRO A 929 9.71 -21.61 -17.11
N ASN A 930 9.09 -20.47 -16.78
CA ASN A 930 7.79 -20.38 -16.11
C ASN A 930 6.65 -19.91 -17.02
N ALA A 931 6.87 -19.81 -18.33
CA ALA A 931 5.89 -19.25 -19.26
C ALA A 931 4.55 -19.98 -19.21
N LEU A 932 4.56 -21.32 -19.24
CA LEU A 932 3.33 -22.12 -19.22
C LEU A 932 2.54 -21.97 -17.93
N ILE A 933 3.18 -22.04 -16.76
CA ILE A 933 2.46 -21.91 -15.49
C ILE A 933 1.92 -20.48 -15.31
N CYS A 934 2.73 -19.47 -15.64
CA CYS A 934 2.37 -18.06 -15.48
C CYS A 934 1.15 -17.71 -16.34
N LEU A 935 1.18 -18.04 -17.63
CA LEU A 935 0.07 -17.73 -18.54
C LEU A 935 -1.17 -18.59 -18.26
N LEU A 936 -0.99 -19.86 -17.85
CA LEU A 936 -2.10 -20.74 -17.51
C LEU A 936 -2.86 -20.25 -16.28
N GLU A 937 -2.17 -19.77 -15.26
CA GLU A 937 -2.82 -19.20 -14.07
C GLU A 937 -3.67 -17.97 -14.40
N ILE A 938 -3.23 -17.13 -15.34
CA ILE A 938 -4.02 -15.99 -15.83
C ILE A 938 -5.31 -16.50 -16.50
N CYS A 939 -5.18 -17.49 -17.39
CA CYS A 939 -6.33 -18.09 -18.04
C CYS A 939 -7.31 -18.74 -17.04
N LEU A 940 -6.79 -19.44 -16.02
CA LEU A 940 -7.61 -20.13 -15.02
C LEU A 940 -8.31 -19.17 -14.05
N LYS A 941 -7.74 -18.00 -13.78
CA LYS A 941 -8.37 -16.94 -12.98
C LYS A 941 -9.48 -16.20 -13.74
N SER A 942 -9.46 -16.26 -15.08
CA SER A 942 -10.45 -15.62 -15.92
C SER A 942 -11.78 -16.39 -15.90
N LYS A 943 -12.89 -15.68 -15.64
CA LYS A 943 -14.25 -16.28 -15.65
C LYS A 943 -14.78 -16.60 -17.06
N VAL A 944 -14.08 -16.12 -18.10
CA VAL A 944 -14.41 -16.33 -19.52
C VAL A 944 -13.15 -16.69 -20.31
N PRO A 945 -13.24 -17.38 -21.46
CA PRO A 945 -12.09 -17.62 -22.31
C PRO A 945 -11.38 -16.31 -22.65
N CYS A 946 -10.08 -16.23 -22.36
CA CYS A 946 -9.25 -15.05 -22.58
C CYS A 946 -7.96 -15.44 -23.32
N ILE A 947 -7.22 -14.42 -23.72
CA ILE A 947 -5.87 -14.52 -24.26
C ILE A 947 -4.92 -14.00 -23.18
N ALA A 948 -4.10 -14.90 -22.62
CA ALA A 948 -3.07 -14.56 -21.66
C ALA A 948 -1.74 -14.32 -22.39
N PHE A 949 -1.12 -13.17 -22.15
CA PHE A 949 0.15 -12.79 -22.79
C PHE A 949 1.13 -12.21 -21.79
N GLY A 950 2.42 -12.19 -22.12
CA GLY A 950 3.47 -11.65 -21.25
C GLY A 950 4.47 -10.79 -22.02
N SER A 951 5.40 -10.20 -21.28
CA SER A 951 6.55 -9.50 -21.86
C SER A 951 7.46 -10.49 -22.60
N TYR A 952 8.25 -9.99 -23.55
CA TYR A 952 9.26 -10.81 -24.23
C TYR A 952 10.60 -10.10 -24.30
N LYS A 953 11.67 -10.89 -24.32
CA LYS A 953 13.05 -10.39 -24.37
C LYS A 953 13.64 -10.67 -25.73
N LEU A 954 14.18 -9.64 -26.38
CA LEU A 954 14.91 -9.83 -27.64
C LEU A 954 16.29 -10.43 -27.38
N PHE A 955 16.68 -11.41 -28.20
CA PHE A 955 18.01 -12.02 -28.15
C PHE A 955 18.47 -12.47 -29.56
N GLY A 956 19.78 -12.70 -29.74
CA GLY A 956 20.36 -13.13 -31.02
C GLY A 956 20.81 -11.99 -31.96
N GLY A 957 20.50 -10.73 -31.65
CA GLY A 957 20.98 -9.53 -32.34
C GLY A 957 21.99 -8.70 -31.52
N ASN A 958 22.28 -7.45 -31.95
CA ASN A 958 23.28 -6.56 -31.33
C ASN A 958 22.85 -5.93 -29.98
N GLU A 959 21.58 -6.07 -29.59
CA GLU A 959 21.03 -5.48 -28.36
C GLU A 959 20.08 -6.47 -27.67
N ASN A 960 20.20 -6.59 -26.34
CA ASN A 960 19.27 -7.35 -25.51
C ASN A 960 18.37 -6.36 -24.76
N HIS A 961 17.13 -6.17 -25.21
CA HIS A 961 16.15 -5.36 -24.50
C HIS A 961 14.84 -6.12 -24.29
N THR A 962 14.15 -5.79 -23.20
CA THR A 962 12.85 -6.37 -22.85
C THR A 962 11.76 -5.48 -23.43
N ILE A 963 10.81 -6.08 -24.13
CA ILE A 963 9.60 -5.41 -24.62
C ILE A 963 8.48 -5.73 -23.63
N PRO A 964 7.99 -4.74 -22.87
CA PRO A 964 6.94 -4.94 -21.89
C PRO A 964 5.57 -4.92 -22.58
N SER A 965 5.22 -6.01 -23.29
CA SER A 965 3.94 -6.10 -24.01
C SER A 965 2.72 -5.75 -23.15
N TYR A 966 2.75 -6.05 -21.85
CA TYR A 966 1.70 -5.65 -20.91
C TYR A 966 1.54 -4.12 -20.80
N ASP A 967 2.64 -3.39 -20.63
CA ASP A 967 2.61 -1.94 -20.46
C ASP A 967 2.34 -1.21 -21.79
N LEU A 968 2.59 -1.88 -22.93
CA LEU A 968 2.29 -1.35 -24.26
C LEU A 968 0.84 -1.65 -24.70
N TYR A 969 0.20 -2.70 -24.18
CA TYR A 969 -1.12 -3.11 -24.64
C TYR A 969 -2.20 -2.06 -24.38
N SER A 970 -2.92 -1.69 -25.42
CA SER A 970 -4.13 -0.86 -25.34
C SER A 970 -5.25 -1.51 -26.15
N PRO A 971 -6.42 -1.78 -25.54
CA PRO A 971 -7.58 -2.31 -26.27
C PRO A 971 -7.99 -1.43 -27.46
N LYS A 972 -7.71 -0.12 -27.41
CA LYS A 972 -8.02 0.83 -28.49
C LYS A 972 -7.06 0.70 -29.68
N ASN A 973 -5.83 0.27 -29.42
CA ASN A 973 -4.73 0.30 -30.41
C ASN A 973 -4.46 -1.05 -31.06
N ILE A 974 -5.16 -2.11 -30.63
CA ILE A 974 -5.02 -3.46 -31.22
C ILE A 974 -5.34 -3.51 -32.72
N LYS A 975 -6.16 -2.55 -33.20
CA LYS A 975 -6.49 -2.37 -34.63
C LYS A 975 -5.41 -1.65 -35.43
N GLN A 976 -4.44 -1.01 -34.75
CA GLN A 976 -3.46 -0.10 -35.34
C GLN A 976 -2.04 -0.67 -35.32
N SER A 977 -1.73 -1.57 -34.38
CA SER A 977 -0.41 -2.21 -34.29
C SER A 977 -0.48 -3.59 -33.63
N ASN A 978 0.47 -4.48 -33.95
CA ASN A 978 0.61 -5.78 -33.29
C ASN A 978 1.32 -5.61 -31.93
N MET A 979 0.55 -5.66 -30.84
CA MET A 979 1.05 -5.39 -29.47
C MET A 979 1.25 -6.66 -28.65
N ILE A 980 0.77 -7.80 -29.15
CA ILE A 980 0.66 -9.07 -28.43
C ILE A 980 1.58 -10.09 -29.10
N CYS A 981 2.49 -10.68 -28.33
CA CYS A 981 3.41 -11.68 -28.86
C CYS A 981 2.67 -12.94 -29.33
N THR A 982 3.21 -13.60 -30.36
CA THR A 982 2.67 -14.86 -30.90
C THR A 982 2.51 -15.92 -29.82
N SER A 983 3.44 -16.01 -28.86
CA SER A 983 3.43 -16.99 -27.77
C SER A 983 2.53 -16.61 -26.59
N SER A 984 1.30 -16.23 -26.92
CA SER A 984 0.21 -16.02 -25.97
C SER A 984 -0.61 -17.30 -25.79
N LEU A 985 -1.04 -17.57 -24.56
CA LEU A 985 -1.82 -18.76 -24.22
C LEU A 985 -3.32 -18.44 -24.30
N TYR A 986 -4.09 -19.32 -24.91
CA TYR A 986 -5.56 -19.17 -24.95
C TYR A 986 -6.26 -20.53 -24.92
N HIS A 987 -7.50 -20.54 -24.46
CA HIS A 987 -8.31 -21.76 -24.49
C HIS A 987 -8.68 -22.13 -25.94
N LYS A 988 -8.68 -23.42 -26.31
CA LYS A 988 -8.95 -23.91 -27.68
C LYS A 988 -10.29 -23.42 -28.25
N SER A 989 -11.27 -23.12 -27.38
CA SER A 989 -12.54 -22.53 -27.80
C SER A 989 -12.42 -21.15 -28.43
N VAL A 990 -11.38 -20.36 -28.10
CA VAL A 990 -11.10 -19.06 -28.73
C VAL A 990 -10.80 -19.25 -30.21
N TRP A 991 -9.94 -20.22 -30.55
CA TRP A 991 -9.62 -20.56 -31.93
C TRP A 991 -10.85 -21.06 -32.71
N ASN A 992 -11.69 -21.89 -32.09
CA ASN A 992 -12.96 -22.32 -32.69
C ASN A 992 -13.92 -21.15 -32.95
N LEU A 993 -14.02 -20.20 -32.00
CA LEU A 993 -14.93 -19.06 -32.09
C LEU A 993 -14.59 -18.14 -33.26
N VAL A 994 -13.31 -17.91 -33.50
CA VAL A 994 -12.83 -16.97 -34.55
C VAL A 994 -12.55 -17.65 -35.90
N ASN A 995 -12.80 -18.97 -35.97
CA ASN A 995 -12.54 -19.82 -37.14
C ASN A 995 -11.05 -19.88 -37.54
N GLY A 996 -10.17 -19.91 -36.55
CA GLY A 996 -8.73 -20.07 -36.71
C GLY A 996 -7.97 -18.91 -37.39
N TYR A 997 -6.69 -19.15 -37.68
CA TYR A 997 -5.82 -18.21 -38.39
C TYR A 997 -6.19 -18.16 -39.88
N LYS A 998 -6.15 -16.99 -40.52
CA LYS A 998 -6.43 -16.85 -41.96
C LYS A 998 -5.29 -17.44 -42.81
N ALA A 999 -5.64 -18.39 -43.68
CA ALA A 999 -4.69 -19.11 -44.53
C ALA A 999 -3.97 -18.20 -45.54
N GLU A 1000 -4.60 -17.09 -45.87
CA GLU A 1000 -4.16 -16.09 -46.84
C GLU A 1000 -3.10 -15.13 -46.29
N MET A 1001 -2.87 -15.10 -44.96
CA MET A 1001 -1.83 -14.30 -44.31
C MET A 1001 -0.46 -14.98 -44.43
N LYS A 1002 0.07 -15.11 -45.65
CA LYS A 1002 1.29 -15.89 -45.92
C LYS A 1002 2.58 -15.10 -45.72
N GLU A 1003 2.53 -13.79 -45.88
CA GLU A 1003 3.71 -12.90 -45.87
C GLU A 1003 4.02 -12.27 -44.50
N GLY A 1004 3.15 -12.45 -43.50
CA GLY A 1004 3.34 -11.97 -42.13
C GLY A 1004 2.03 -11.50 -41.49
N TYR A 1005 2.10 -11.02 -40.24
CA TYR A 1005 0.97 -10.45 -39.48
C TYR A 1005 -0.21 -11.41 -39.24
N GLU A 1006 0.01 -12.72 -39.39
CA GLU A 1006 -1.02 -13.73 -39.13
C GLU A 1006 -1.49 -13.75 -37.67
N ASP A 1007 -0.60 -13.46 -36.72
CA ASP A 1007 -0.90 -13.33 -35.31
C ASP A 1007 -1.69 -12.06 -35.03
N TRP A 1008 -1.29 -10.94 -35.63
CA TRP A 1008 -2.00 -9.67 -35.50
C TRP A 1008 -3.43 -9.74 -36.01
N GLU A 1009 -3.66 -10.33 -37.19
CA GLU A 1009 -5.01 -10.57 -37.71
C GLU A 1009 -5.84 -11.40 -36.72
N PHE A 1010 -5.25 -12.48 -36.18
CA PHE A 1010 -5.92 -13.35 -35.23
C PHE A 1010 -6.30 -12.58 -33.94
N TRP A 1011 -5.44 -11.69 -33.45
CA TRP A 1011 -5.74 -10.84 -32.29
C TRP A 1011 -6.84 -9.82 -32.60
N VAL A 1012 -6.84 -9.19 -33.77
CA VAL A 1012 -7.92 -8.28 -34.20
C VAL A 1012 -9.25 -9.03 -34.31
N ASN A 1013 -9.25 -10.24 -34.85
CA ASN A 1013 -10.45 -11.07 -34.95
C ASN A 1013 -10.92 -11.52 -33.55
N CYS A 1014 -10.02 -11.84 -32.62
CA CYS A 1014 -10.39 -12.10 -31.22
C CYS A 1014 -11.00 -10.88 -30.52
N HIS A 1015 -10.44 -9.68 -30.77
CA HIS A 1015 -10.97 -8.42 -30.25
C HIS A 1015 -12.38 -8.13 -30.78
N LYS A 1016 -12.64 -8.40 -32.06
CA LYS A 1016 -13.99 -8.31 -32.64
C LYS A 1016 -15.01 -9.14 -31.86
N HIS A 1017 -14.62 -10.33 -31.43
CA HIS A 1017 -15.47 -11.23 -30.63
C HIS A 1017 -15.49 -10.90 -29.13
N SER A 1018 -14.97 -9.72 -28.72
CA SER A 1018 -14.92 -9.26 -27.33
C SER A 1018 -14.19 -10.23 -26.39
N ILE A 1019 -13.20 -10.97 -26.90
CA ILE A 1019 -12.36 -11.85 -26.07
C ILE A 1019 -11.42 -10.98 -25.23
N PRO A 1020 -11.37 -11.15 -23.88
CA PRO A 1020 -10.46 -10.39 -23.04
C PRO A 1020 -9.00 -10.76 -23.31
N PHE A 1021 -8.14 -9.75 -23.32
CA PHE A 1021 -6.67 -9.91 -23.32
C PHE A 1021 -6.16 -9.55 -21.93
N LEU A 1022 -5.51 -10.51 -21.26
CA LEU A 1022 -5.01 -10.36 -19.90
C LEU A 1022 -3.50 -10.55 -19.92
N GLY A 1023 -2.74 -9.52 -19.58
CA GLY A 1023 -1.30 -9.57 -19.67
C GLY A 1023 -0.60 -9.66 -18.30
N THR A 1024 0.65 -10.09 -18.33
CA THR A 1024 1.58 -10.06 -17.19
C THR A 1024 2.87 -9.34 -17.58
N ARG A 1025 3.54 -8.73 -16.60
CA ARG A 1025 4.88 -8.15 -16.81
C ARG A 1025 5.99 -9.20 -16.91
N GLU A 1026 5.70 -10.45 -16.52
CA GLU A 1026 6.65 -11.57 -16.61
C GLU A 1026 7.17 -11.78 -18.03
N ILE A 1027 8.46 -12.11 -18.14
CA ILE A 1027 9.06 -12.49 -19.43
C ILE A 1027 8.63 -13.93 -19.72
N VAL A 1028 7.79 -14.13 -20.73
CA VAL A 1028 7.27 -15.45 -21.12
C VAL A 1028 7.95 -16.01 -22.37
N LEU A 1029 8.57 -15.14 -23.16
CA LEU A 1029 9.23 -15.50 -24.41
C LEU A 1029 10.58 -14.81 -24.52
N ASN A 1030 11.60 -15.54 -24.95
CA ASN A 1030 12.80 -14.95 -25.54
C ASN A 1030 12.58 -15.00 -27.05
N TYR A 1031 12.46 -13.81 -27.65
CA TYR A 1031 12.15 -13.62 -29.06
C TYR A 1031 13.43 -13.39 -29.86
N ARG A 1032 13.70 -14.21 -30.87
CA ARG A 1032 14.95 -14.15 -31.62
C ARG A 1032 14.89 -13.06 -32.69
N SER A 1033 15.76 -12.07 -32.58
CA SER A 1033 15.92 -11.02 -33.59
C SER A 1033 17.12 -11.33 -34.48
N VAL A 1034 16.85 -11.68 -35.74
CA VAL A 1034 17.87 -11.97 -36.76
C VAL A 1034 17.56 -11.20 -38.05
N HIS A 1035 18.60 -10.74 -38.74
CA HIS A 1035 18.46 -10.10 -40.05
C HIS A 1035 17.88 -11.07 -41.09
N GLY A 1036 16.94 -10.57 -41.89
CA GLY A 1036 16.16 -11.36 -42.84
C GLY A 1036 15.02 -12.16 -42.21
N SER A 1037 14.65 -11.85 -40.95
CA SER A 1037 13.51 -12.47 -40.27
C SER A 1037 12.21 -12.27 -41.03
N ARG A 1038 11.23 -13.14 -40.77
CA ARG A 1038 9.88 -13.03 -41.35
C ARG A 1038 9.24 -11.68 -41.03
N ASN A 1039 9.46 -11.13 -39.84
CA ASN A 1039 8.91 -9.84 -39.44
C ASN A 1039 9.57 -8.67 -40.22
N GLU A 1040 10.89 -8.71 -40.45
CA GLU A 1040 11.59 -7.73 -41.30
C GLU A 1040 11.09 -7.80 -42.75
N ASN A 1041 10.87 -9.01 -43.28
CA ASN A 1041 10.32 -9.20 -44.62
C ASN A 1041 8.84 -8.74 -44.71
N ALA A 1042 8.04 -8.96 -43.67
CA ALA A 1042 6.64 -8.55 -43.61
C ALA A 1042 6.46 -7.03 -43.73
N GLN A 1043 7.42 -6.24 -43.26
CA GLN A 1043 7.39 -4.78 -43.42
C GLN A 1043 7.36 -4.35 -44.89
N SER A 1044 7.98 -5.11 -45.79
CA SER A 1044 7.92 -4.84 -47.25
C SER A 1044 6.52 -5.02 -47.83
N TYR A 1045 5.64 -5.75 -47.13
CA TYR A 1045 4.25 -6.00 -47.51
C TYR A 1045 3.25 -5.31 -46.59
N HIS A 1046 3.69 -4.37 -45.74
CA HIS A 1046 2.89 -3.78 -44.67
C HIS A 1046 1.51 -3.29 -45.14
N HIS A 1047 1.46 -2.50 -46.23
CA HIS A 1047 0.20 -1.97 -46.75
C HIS A 1047 -0.77 -3.06 -47.25
N LYS A 1048 -0.24 -4.12 -47.88
CA LYS A 1048 -1.05 -5.27 -48.33
C LYS A 1048 -1.60 -6.03 -47.11
N LEU A 1049 -0.75 -6.33 -46.13
CA LEU A 1049 -1.11 -7.09 -44.94
C LEU A 1049 -2.14 -6.34 -44.07
N VAL A 1050 -1.97 -5.03 -43.88
CA VAL A 1050 -2.95 -4.19 -43.17
C VAL A 1050 -4.28 -4.15 -43.94
N ALA A 1051 -4.25 -4.02 -45.27
CA ALA A 1051 -5.46 -4.06 -46.07
C ALA A 1051 -6.19 -5.41 -45.97
N GLN A 1052 -5.47 -6.54 -45.88
CA GLN A 1052 -6.07 -7.86 -45.60
C GLN A 1052 -6.73 -7.89 -44.21
N ILE A 1053 -6.06 -7.40 -43.16
CA ILE A 1053 -6.63 -7.33 -41.80
C ILE A 1053 -7.93 -6.51 -41.78
N VAL A 1054 -7.94 -5.35 -42.45
CA VAL A 1054 -9.13 -4.49 -42.57
C VAL A 1054 -10.24 -5.20 -43.35
N SER A 1055 -9.92 -5.84 -44.48
CA SER A 1055 -10.88 -6.55 -45.33
C SER A 1055 -11.51 -7.76 -44.62
N TYR A 1056 -10.78 -8.45 -43.74
CA TYR A 1056 -11.30 -9.57 -42.95
C TYR A 1056 -12.12 -9.14 -41.72
N ASN A 1057 -12.03 -7.87 -41.31
CA ASN A 1057 -12.69 -7.36 -40.11
C ASN A 1057 -13.38 -5.99 -40.37
N PRO A 1058 -14.17 -5.83 -41.44
CA PRO A 1058 -14.64 -4.53 -41.90
C PRO A 1058 -15.50 -3.78 -40.88
N GLU A 1059 -16.23 -4.50 -40.03
CA GLU A 1059 -17.02 -3.98 -38.90
C GLU A 1059 -16.21 -3.19 -37.85
N LEU A 1060 -14.89 -3.38 -37.79
CA LEU A 1060 -14.02 -2.68 -36.83
C LEU A 1060 -13.44 -1.36 -37.37
N TYR A 1061 -13.64 -1.08 -38.66
CA TYR A 1061 -13.05 0.06 -39.38
C TYR A 1061 -14.11 0.91 -40.04
N ASP A 1062 -13.80 2.17 -40.33
CA ASP A 1062 -14.69 3.06 -41.06
C ASP A 1062 -14.81 2.66 -42.54
N ILE A 1063 -15.91 3.08 -43.18
CA ILE A 1063 -16.24 2.73 -44.58
C ILE A 1063 -15.14 3.19 -45.55
N GLU A 1064 -14.47 4.31 -45.31
CA GLU A 1064 -13.43 4.82 -46.20
C GLU A 1064 -12.17 3.95 -46.14
N SER A 1065 -11.77 3.53 -44.93
CA SER A 1065 -10.69 2.58 -44.70
C SER A 1065 -10.96 1.23 -45.36
N VAL A 1066 -12.18 0.70 -45.23
CA VAL A 1066 -12.59 -0.58 -45.85
C VAL A 1066 -12.56 -0.49 -47.39
N ASN A 1067 -13.11 0.57 -47.96
CA ASN A 1067 -13.11 0.77 -49.41
C ASN A 1067 -11.68 0.93 -49.96
N SER A 1068 -10.83 1.66 -49.25
CA SER A 1068 -9.43 1.86 -49.63
C SER A 1068 -8.63 0.55 -49.57
N ALA A 1069 -8.85 -0.25 -48.53
CA ALA A 1069 -8.25 -1.57 -48.38
C ALA A 1069 -8.65 -2.52 -49.53
N ASN A 1070 -9.95 -2.63 -49.83
CA ASN A 1070 -10.45 -3.50 -50.90
C ASN A 1070 -9.91 -3.08 -52.27
N LYS A 1071 -9.89 -1.77 -52.57
CA LYS A 1071 -9.32 -1.24 -53.81
C LYS A 1071 -7.82 -1.54 -53.94
N LEU A 1072 -7.07 -1.44 -52.85
CA LEU A 1072 -5.65 -1.80 -52.83
C LEU A 1072 -5.47 -3.29 -53.13
N LEU A 1073 -6.25 -4.17 -52.50
CA LEU A 1073 -6.18 -5.61 -52.74
C LEU A 1073 -6.56 -6.00 -54.17
N GLU A 1074 -7.59 -5.36 -54.75
CA GLU A 1074 -7.96 -5.54 -56.17
C GLU A 1074 -6.85 -5.08 -57.12
N SER A 1075 -6.15 -3.99 -56.80
CA SER A 1075 -5.04 -3.49 -57.61
C SER A 1075 -3.79 -4.35 -57.56
N ILE A 1076 -3.61 -5.14 -56.49
CA ILE A 1076 -2.49 -6.08 -56.31
C ILE A 1076 -2.82 -7.45 -56.94
N ALA A 1077 -4.11 -7.78 -57.07
CA ALA A 1077 -4.59 -9.04 -57.64
C ALA A 1077 -4.67 -9.04 -59.18
N ASN A 1078 -4.78 -7.86 -59.80
CA ASN A 1078 -4.69 -7.63 -61.25
C ASN A 1078 -3.25 -7.35 -61.67
#